data_AF-A0A1B6EC17-F1
#
_entry.id   AF-A0A1B6EC17-F1
#
_cell.length_a   1.000
_cell.length_b   1.000
_cell.length_c   1.000
_cell.angle_alpha   90.00
_cell.angle_beta   90.00
_cell.angle_gamma   90.00
#
_symmetry.space_group_name_H-M   'P 1'
#
loop_
_entity.id
_entity.type
_entity.pdbx_description
1 polymer ?
#
loop_
_entity_poly.entity_id
_entity_poly.type
_entity_poly.pdbx_seq_one_letter_code
_entity_poly.pdbx_strand_id
1 'polypeptide(L)'
;MACSSFALAFALWMVVQFGSKSMLAAMEGTAFIKMPMITIESYLDTYSEGSDDRWKRAIRRLPNVDNREMVSTINFAQSVVNRMDRHESNIADADIVVRKGTPMHGQLIDSYPSNQALQHGKDALIAVKASQFLASKHCHRLGIDDETCAMQVSQLPLGPTTLGSKCSTHYRKTVFCSEYTQFRSADGSCNHNTHPSWGQASTAYKRLIPAKYEDGFQKPRGSNIGQELTSPRLISTSLSRSGDVPDMSKTLAVALWGQFVSHDMAHTAVNRMYHSNEPILCCSKDGNTLSPRHIHASCYPISIPRNDPFYGKLYHTCMSYVRSLVAFRPDCNLGPAEQLNQVTHFLDGSTIYGNSKETEQSLRSFWNGRLKVDMQEGREFLPFKSNQVPHCHEGPNRTCYDTGDVRVNSAPHTAIMNTLWVRQHNRLTTKLSAINPHWSDDRLFNEAKKIVIAQIQHITYNEWLPVVLSRRYMKKEGLHLQNGYSYLYKHDVNPSVSNSFATAAIRFVNSLLEGSIGLYGESRNPKLNLLLQNHFNHPQVMQNDEQLDALVRGLATQSSQKMDLDHSESVTRYLFSESGSYGMDGFSLDIQRGRDHGLASYNSYRAYCGLPRAKYFNDLSDTIPTSVIATLKTLYKKVDDIDLLVGGMAEKPIEDALLGPVFRCIIGEQFIRTRKGDKFFL
;
A
#
# COMPACT_ATOMS: atom_id res chain seq x y z
N MET A 1 0.23 -75.93 -13.21
CA MET A 1 0.87 -74.60 -13.28
C MET A 1 0.64 -74.00 -14.67
N ALA A 2 -0.48 -73.33 -14.88
CA ALA A 2 -0.79 -72.56 -16.11
C ALA A 2 -2.14 -71.83 -15.93
N CYS A 3 -2.19 -70.79 -15.10
CA CYS A 3 -3.34 -69.87 -15.04
C CYS A 3 -2.94 -68.43 -14.63
N SER A 4 -1.67 -68.20 -14.28
CA SER A 4 -1.16 -66.91 -13.80
C SER A 4 -0.59 -66.01 -14.92
N SER A 5 -0.38 -66.52 -16.13
CA SER A 5 0.27 -65.76 -17.22
C SER A 5 -0.73 -65.02 -18.13
N PHE A 6 -1.99 -65.46 -18.20
CA PHE A 6 -3.01 -64.79 -19.03
C PHE A 6 -3.61 -63.55 -18.35
N ALA A 7 -3.79 -63.57 -17.02
CA ALA A 7 -4.29 -62.42 -16.27
C ALA A 7 -3.29 -61.25 -16.27
N LEU A 8 -1.98 -61.53 -16.19
CA LEU A 8 -0.95 -60.50 -16.26
C LEU A 8 -0.84 -59.89 -17.65
N ALA A 9 -0.95 -60.70 -18.72
CA ALA A 9 -0.93 -60.22 -20.09
C ALA A 9 -2.16 -59.37 -20.44
N PHE A 10 -3.34 -59.72 -19.92
CA PHE A 10 -4.58 -58.94 -20.12
C PHE A 10 -4.56 -57.62 -19.33
N ALA A 11 -3.99 -57.62 -18.12
CA ALA A 11 -3.79 -56.41 -17.33
C ALA A 11 -2.76 -55.45 -17.97
N LEU A 12 -1.65 -55.97 -18.49
CA LEU A 12 -0.66 -55.19 -19.24
C LEU A 12 -1.21 -54.66 -20.57
N TRP A 13 -2.04 -55.43 -21.28
CA TRP A 13 -2.68 -55.00 -22.52
C TRP A 13 -3.73 -53.90 -22.27
N MET A 14 -4.54 -54.00 -21.22
CA MET A 14 -5.48 -52.96 -20.79
C MET A 14 -4.77 -51.65 -20.38
N VAL A 15 -3.61 -51.73 -19.71
CA VAL A 15 -2.82 -50.55 -19.35
C VAL A 15 -2.18 -49.89 -20.58
N VAL A 16 -1.81 -50.66 -21.60
CA VAL A 16 -1.24 -50.11 -22.86
C VAL A 16 -2.32 -49.56 -23.81
N GLN A 17 -3.53 -50.14 -23.86
CA GLN A 17 -4.63 -49.68 -24.73
C GLN A 17 -5.51 -48.59 -24.07
N PHE A 18 -5.70 -48.60 -22.75
CA PHE A 18 -6.61 -47.68 -22.04
C PHE A 18 -5.94 -46.84 -20.94
N GLY A 19 -4.67 -47.13 -20.60
CA GLY A 19 -3.95 -46.50 -19.48
C GLY A 19 -3.12 -45.25 -19.83
N SER A 20 -3.53 -44.42 -20.79
CA SER A 20 -2.82 -43.15 -21.06
C SER A 20 -3.68 -41.98 -21.56
N LYS A 21 -5.02 -42.03 -21.43
CA LYS A 21 -5.89 -40.92 -21.88
C LYS A 21 -7.02 -40.47 -20.95
N SER A 22 -7.20 -41.05 -19.77
CA SER A 22 -8.27 -40.63 -18.84
C SER A 22 -7.87 -40.38 -17.38
N MET A 23 -6.62 -40.61 -16.97
CA MET A 23 -6.09 -40.17 -15.66
C MET A 23 -5.09 -39.02 -15.74
N LEU A 24 -4.54 -38.70 -16.93
CA LEU A 24 -3.70 -37.51 -17.14
C LEU A 24 -4.52 -36.24 -17.39
N ALA A 25 -5.80 -36.37 -17.75
CA ALA A 25 -6.72 -35.22 -17.92
C ALA A 25 -7.33 -34.70 -16.60
N ALA A 26 -7.13 -35.41 -15.48
CA ALA A 26 -7.65 -35.01 -14.16
C ALA A 26 -6.58 -34.38 -13.24
N MET A 27 -5.32 -34.29 -13.67
CA MET A 27 -4.23 -33.67 -12.91
C MET A 27 -3.56 -32.48 -13.63
N GLU A 28 -4.01 -32.11 -14.83
CA GLU A 28 -3.63 -30.87 -15.53
C GLU A 28 -4.70 -29.75 -15.42
N GLY A 29 -5.64 -29.90 -14.50
CA GLY A 29 -6.68 -28.91 -14.20
C GLY A 29 -6.23 -27.77 -13.28
N THR A 30 -4.99 -27.28 -13.39
CA THR A 30 -4.72 -25.91 -12.93
C THR A 30 -4.98 -25.01 -14.13
N ALA A 31 -6.22 -24.50 -14.23
CA ALA A 31 -6.52 -23.41 -15.14
C ALA A 31 -5.53 -22.28 -14.82
N PHE A 32 -4.46 -22.18 -15.60
CA PHE A 32 -3.45 -21.15 -15.44
C PHE A 32 -4.13 -19.83 -15.78
N ILE A 33 -4.62 -19.15 -14.76
CA ILE A 33 -5.19 -17.81 -14.83
C ILE A 33 -4.35 -17.00 -15.80
N LYS A 34 -4.94 -16.70 -16.96
CA LYS A 34 -4.36 -15.77 -17.92
C LYS A 34 -4.62 -14.42 -17.31
N MET A 35 -3.57 -13.66 -16.98
CA MET A 35 -3.75 -12.31 -16.49
C MET A 35 -4.55 -11.58 -17.56
N PRO A 36 -5.74 -11.10 -17.23
CA PRO A 36 -6.39 -10.28 -18.18
C PRO A 36 -5.66 -8.93 -18.15
N MET A 37 -5.10 -8.49 -19.28
CA MET A 37 -5.09 -7.06 -19.57
C MET A 37 -6.52 -6.63 -19.91
N ILE A 38 -7.46 -6.94 -19.01
CA ILE A 38 -8.84 -6.48 -19.08
C ILE A 38 -8.73 -5.01 -18.70
N THR A 39 -8.97 -4.15 -19.67
CA THR A 39 -9.24 -2.74 -19.39
C THR A 39 -10.40 -2.68 -18.39
N ILE A 40 -10.45 -1.65 -17.54
CA ILE A 40 -11.57 -1.43 -16.62
C ILE A 40 -12.92 -1.58 -17.37
N GLU A 41 -12.97 -1.14 -18.62
CA GLU A 41 -14.12 -1.30 -19.53
C GLU A 41 -14.49 -2.77 -19.76
N SER A 42 -13.54 -3.64 -20.14
CA SER A 42 -13.85 -5.08 -20.28
C SER A 42 -14.21 -5.79 -18.96
N TYR A 43 -13.78 -5.26 -17.81
CA TYR A 43 -14.24 -5.75 -16.50
C TYR A 43 -15.69 -5.30 -16.24
N LEU A 44 -16.03 -4.06 -16.58
CA LEU A 44 -17.40 -3.55 -16.45
C LEU A 44 -18.37 -4.30 -17.38
N ASP A 45 -17.93 -4.64 -18.59
CA ASP A 45 -18.74 -5.41 -19.54
C ASP A 45 -19.04 -6.83 -19.01
N THR A 46 -18.03 -7.53 -18.47
CA THR A 46 -18.21 -8.86 -17.84
C THR A 46 -18.96 -8.81 -16.50
N TYR A 47 -18.83 -7.71 -15.74
CA TYR A 47 -19.59 -7.49 -14.50
C TYR A 47 -21.09 -7.30 -14.76
N SER A 48 -21.44 -6.71 -15.91
CA SER A 48 -22.84 -6.50 -16.30
C SER A 48 -23.62 -7.80 -16.56
N GLU A 49 -22.92 -8.89 -16.91
CA GLU A 49 -23.54 -10.20 -17.16
C GLU A 49 -23.85 -10.99 -15.87
N GLY A 50 -23.25 -10.61 -14.73
CA GLY A 50 -23.39 -11.33 -13.45
C GLY A 50 -24.33 -10.67 -12.42
N SER A 51 -24.79 -9.44 -12.66
CA SER A 51 -25.74 -8.76 -11.78
C SER A 51 -27.18 -9.10 -12.19
N ASP A 52 -27.86 -9.83 -11.31
CA ASP A 52 -29.31 -9.95 -11.14
C ASP A 52 -30.14 -8.98 -12.01
N ASP A 53 -31.08 -9.52 -12.77
CA ASP A 53 -31.98 -9.02 -13.84
C ASP A 53 -32.71 -7.66 -13.59
N ARG A 54 -32.01 -6.64 -13.09
CA ARG A 54 -32.57 -5.38 -12.59
C ARG A 54 -32.46 -4.21 -13.59
N TRP A 55 -31.78 -4.42 -14.72
CA TRP A 55 -31.35 -3.37 -15.66
C TRP A 55 -32.34 -3.00 -16.78
N LYS A 56 -33.59 -3.47 -16.75
CA LYS A 56 -34.65 -2.99 -17.68
C LYS A 56 -35.50 -1.85 -17.12
N ARG A 57 -34.98 -1.05 -16.17
CA ARG A 57 -35.59 0.23 -15.77
C ARG A 57 -34.96 1.34 -16.61
N ALA A 58 -35.76 2.25 -17.15
CA ALA A 58 -35.28 3.44 -17.87
C ALA A 58 -34.18 4.13 -17.05
N ILE A 59 -32.95 4.19 -17.59
CA ILE A 59 -31.81 4.82 -16.91
C ILE A 59 -32.13 6.29 -16.76
N ARG A 60 -32.50 6.70 -15.54
CA ARG A 60 -32.76 8.09 -15.20
C ARG A 60 -31.42 8.83 -15.24
N ARG A 61 -31.35 9.87 -16.05
CA ARG A 61 -30.13 10.66 -16.26
C ARG A 61 -30.11 11.87 -15.35
N LEU A 62 -28.92 12.26 -14.91
CA LEU A 62 -28.67 13.52 -14.24
C LEU A 62 -29.10 14.68 -15.15
N PRO A 63 -29.70 15.74 -14.57
CA PRO A 63 -29.93 16.99 -15.29
C PRO A 63 -28.61 17.58 -15.81
N ASN A 64 -28.69 18.41 -16.85
CA ASN A 64 -27.52 19.14 -17.33
C ASN A 64 -27.06 20.13 -16.25
N VAL A 65 -25.81 19.99 -15.80
CA VAL A 65 -25.19 20.89 -14.82
C VAL A 65 -24.39 21.94 -15.58
N ASP A 66 -24.89 23.18 -15.60
CA ASP A 66 -24.20 24.28 -16.26
C ASP A 66 -23.03 24.82 -15.43
N ASN A 67 -22.23 25.71 -16.04
CA ASN A 67 -21.07 26.31 -15.36
C ASN A 67 -21.44 27.10 -14.10
N ARG A 68 -22.62 27.73 -14.07
CA ARG A 68 -23.06 28.54 -12.93
C ARG A 68 -23.44 27.64 -11.75
N GLU A 69 -24.13 26.54 -12.02
CA GLU A 69 -24.43 25.51 -11.04
C GLU A 69 -23.15 24.84 -10.53
N MET A 70 -22.20 24.53 -11.42
CA MET A 70 -20.91 23.96 -11.04
C MET A 70 -20.14 24.88 -10.09
N VAL A 71 -20.00 26.17 -10.42
CA VAL A 71 -19.37 27.16 -9.55
C VAL A 71 -20.09 27.28 -8.19
N SER A 72 -21.41 27.35 -8.20
CA SER A 72 -22.22 27.40 -6.97
C SER A 72 -22.02 26.15 -6.09
N THR A 73 -21.92 24.97 -6.72
CA THR A 73 -21.69 23.69 -6.06
C THR A 73 -20.31 23.63 -5.41
N ILE A 74 -19.26 24.06 -6.11
CA ILE A 74 -17.91 24.14 -5.54
C ILE A 74 -17.86 25.14 -4.39
N ASN A 75 -18.51 26.31 -4.51
CA ASN A 75 -18.57 27.31 -3.44
C ASN A 75 -19.29 26.76 -2.20
N PHE A 76 -20.39 26.02 -2.39
CA PHE A 76 -21.09 25.35 -1.31
C PHE A 76 -20.18 24.31 -0.63
N ALA A 77 -19.53 23.45 -1.40
CA ALA A 77 -18.61 22.44 -0.88
C ALA A 77 -17.43 23.06 -0.11
N GLN A 78 -16.86 24.15 -0.63
CA GLN A 78 -15.83 24.93 0.07
C GLN A 78 -16.36 25.47 1.39
N SER A 79 -17.60 25.98 1.43
CA SER A 79 -18.20 26.46 2.68
C SER A 79 -18.39 25.35 3.71
N VAL A 80 -18.69 24.12 3.27
CA VAL A 80 -18.81 22.94 4.16
C VAL A 80 -17.47 22.61 4.79
N VAL A 81 -16.38 22.61 3.99
CA VAL A 81 -15.02 22.37 4.50
C VAL A 81 -14.58 23.50 5.43
N ASN A 82 -14.85 24.76 5.08
CA ASN A 82 -14.50 25.90 5.93
C ASN A 82 -15.24 25.91 7.27
N ARG A 83 -16.48 25.39 7.32
CA ARG A 83 -17.23 25.27 8.59
C ARG A 83 -16.61 24.26 9.56
N MET A 84 -15.66 23.43 9.12
CA MET A 84 -14.91 22.55 10.02
C MET A 84 -14.03 23.33 10.99
N ASP A 85 -13.64 24.57 10.67
CA ASP A 85 -12.80 25.44 11.51
C ASP A 85 -13.29 25.51 12.95
N ARG A 86 -14.56 25.91 13.14
CA ARG A 86 -15.17 26.02 14.47
C ARG A 86 -15.14 24.69 15.23
N HIS A 87 -15.32 23.56 14.53
CA HIS A 87 -15.28 22.24 15.16
C HIS A 87 -13.86 21.84 15.53
N GLU A 88 -12.89 22.11 14.66
CA GLU A 88 -11.46 21.90 14.92
C GLU A 88 -10.97 22.75 16.10
N SER A 89 -11.38 24.03 16.20
CA SER A 89 -11.10 24.88 17.36
C SER A 89 -11.67 24.29 18.65
N ASN A 90 -12.93 23.85 18.64
CA ASN A 90 -13.54 23.22 19.82
C ASN A 90 -12.80 21.93 20.27
N ILE A 91 -12.29 21.14 19.31
CA ILE A 91 -11.50 19.94 19.61
C ILE A 91 -10.16 20.33 20.23
N ALA A 92 -9.48 21.33 19.66
CA ALA A 92 -8.21 21.84 20.16
C ALA A 92 -8.35 22.42 21.58
N ASP A 93 -9.38 23.24 21.82
CA ASP A 93 -9.67 23.84 23.12
C ASP A 93 -9.99 22.81 24.21
N ALA A 94 -10.44 21.61 23.81
CA ALA A 94 -10.77 20.50 24.70
C ALA A 94 -9.58 19.58 25.06
N ASP A 95 -8.34 19.92 24.67
CA ASP A 95 -7.12 19.10 24.86
C ASP A 95 -7.25 17.67 24.28
N ILE A 96 -7.99 17.55 23.17
CA ILE A 96 -8.14 16.31 22.40
C ILE A 96 -7.03 16.25 21.35
N VAL A 97 -5.80 16.08 21.82
CA VAL A 97 -4.58 16.09 21.01
C VAL A 97 -3.83 14.77 21.07
N VAL A 98 -3.14 14.42 19.98
CA VAL A 98 -2.26 13.25 19.95
C VAL A 98 -1.04 13.52 20.85
N ARG A 99 -0.88 12.71 21.89
CA ARG A 99 0.25 12.83 22.82
C ARG A 99 1.47 12.08 22.28
N LYS A 100 2.65 12.71 22.34
CA LYS A 100 3.94 12.05 22.08
C LYS A 100 4.09 10.81 22.97
N GLY A 101 4.77 9.78 22.49
CA GLY A 101 4.97 8.55 23.27
C GLY A 101 3.70 7.71 23.44
N THR A 102 2.71 7.85 22.55
CA THR A 102 1.54 6.96 22.50
C THR A 102 1.53 6.16 21.18
N PRO A 103 0.83 5.00 21.11
CA PRO A 103 0.69 4.28 19.85
C PRO A 103 0.13 5.15 18.72
N MET A 104 -0.80 6.06 19.03
CA MET A 104 -1.37 7.03 18.08
C MET A 104 -0.32 7.99 17.51
N HIS A 105 0.66 8.40 18.31
CA HIS A 105 1.78 9.19 17.81
C HIS A 105 2.65 8.37 16.84
N GLY A 106 2.92 7.11 17.14
CA GLY A 106 3.68 6.24 16.22
C GLY A 106 2.95 5.97 14.90
N GLN A 107 1.63 5.77 14.92
CA GLN A 107 0.83 5.68 13.69
C GLN A 107 0.86 6.98 12.88
N LEU A 108 0.80 8.14 13.55
CA LEU A 108 0.91 9.44 12.90
C LEU A 108 2.28 9.63 12.23
N ILE A 109 3.36 9.18 12.85
CA ILE A 109 4.72 9.20 12.28
C ILE A 109 4.75 8.42 10.96
N ASP A 110 4.23 7.19 10.96
CA ASP A 110 4.25 6.31 9.79
C ASP A 110 3.48 6.88 8.59
N SER A 111 2.37 7.58 8.84
CA SER A 111 1.49 8.11 7.79
C SER A 111 1.50 9.65 7.70
N TYR A 112 2.61 10.29 8.12
CA TYR A 112 2.68 11.74 8.24
C TYR A 112 2.58 12.45 6.88
N PRO A 113 1.68 13.43 6.72
CA PRO A 113 1.54 14.14 5.46
C PRO A 113 2.51 15.32 5.34
N SER A 114 3.09 15.49 4.16
CA SER A 114 3.78 16.71 3.74
C SER A 114 2.80 17.87 3.61
N ASN A 115 3.30 19.10 3.73
CA ASN A 115 2.47 20.30 3.56
C ASN A 115 1.80 20.37 2.18
N GLN A 116 2.52 19.90 1.14
CA GLN A 116 1.98 19.83 -0.22
C GLN A 116 0.82 18.81 -0.30
N ALA A 117 1.00 17.62 0.26
CA ALA A 117 -0.03 16.59 0.29
C ALA A 117 -1.28 17.06 1.07
N LEU A 118 -1.12 17.74 2.20
CA LEU A 118 -2.25 18.32 2.96
C LEU A 118 -3.05 19.31 2.12
N GLN A 119 -2.35 20.21 1.41
CA GLN A 119 -3.01 21.22 0.58
C GLN A 119 -3.74 20.58 -0.60
N HIS A 120 -3.12 19.61 -1.29
CA HIS A 120 -3.77 18.85 -2.35
C HIS A 120 -4.98 18.06 -1.81
N GLY A 121 -4.85 17.47 -0.62
CA GLY A 121 -5.92 16.75 0.05
C GLY A 121 -7.12 17.62 0.40
N LYS A 122 -6.90 18.85 0.87
CA LYS A 122 -7.96 19.83 1.12
C LYS A 122 -8.74 20.16 -0.15
N ASP A 123 -8.02 20.47 -1.22
CA ASP A 123 -8.59 20.81 -2.52
C ASP A 123 -9.39 19.62 -3.11
N ALA A 124 -8.84 18.41 -3.03
CA ALA A 124 -9.53 17.20 -3.45
C ALA A 124 -10.78 16.88 -2.60
N LEU A 125 -10.74 17.13 -1.28
CA LEU A 125 -11.89 16.94 -0.41
C LEU A 125 -13.07 17.83 -0.81
N ILE A 126 -12.80 19.06 -1.25
CA ILE A 126 -13.83 19.98 -1.77
C ILE A 126 -14.50 19.38 -3.01
N ALA A 127 -13.74 18.79 -3.94
CA ALA A 127 -14.30 18.10 -5.11
C ALA A 127 -15.18 16.89 -4.71
N VAL A 128 -14.76 16.10 -3.73
CA VAL A 128 -15.57 14.97 -3.23
C VAL A 128 -16.86 15.47 -2.56
N LYS A 129 -16.79 16.55 -1.76
CA LYS A 129 -17.98 17.17 -1.14
C LYS A 129 -18.93 17.78 -2.18
N ALA A 130 -18.41 18.37 -3.24
CA ALA A 130 -19.20 18.86 -4.36
C ALA A 130 -19.92 17.70 -5.08
N SER A 131 -19.25 16.57 -5.26
CA SER A 131 -19.82 15.35 -5.86
C SER A 131 -21.00 14.82 -5.04
N GLN A 132 -20.83 14.70 -3.72
CA GLN A 132 -21.91 14.31 -2.80
C GLN A 132 -23.07 15.31 -2.81
N PHE A 133 -22.79 16.62 -2.90
CA PHE A 133 -23.84 17.63 -2.96
C PHE A 133 -24.69 17.50 -4.23
N LEU A 134 -24.08 17.29 -5.40
CA LEU A 134 -24.84 17.04 -6.64
C LEU A 134 -25.66 15.76 -6.56
N ALA A 135 -25.09 14.69 -6.00
CA ALA A 135 -25.82 13.45 -5.78
C ALA A 135 -27.05 13.65 -4.89
N SER A 136 -26.88 14.35 -3.76
CA SER A 136 -27.97 14.68 -2.84
C SER A 136 -29.03 15.56 -3.50
N LYS A 137 -28.62 16.53 -4.33
CA LYS A 137 -29.50 17.46 -5.03
C LYS A 137 -30.33 16.79 -6.12
N HIS A 138 -29.72 15.90 -6.90
CA HIS A 138 -30.28 15.38 -8.15
C HIS A 138 -30.63 13.88 -8.07
N CYS A 139 -29.70 13.04 -7.65
CA CYS A 139 -29.87 11.58 -7.71
C CYS A 139 -30.96 11.05 -6.78
N HIS A 140 -30.95 11.48 -5.51
CA HIS A 140 -31.96 11.02 -4.54
C HIS A 140 -33.39 11.40 -4.97
N ARG A 141 -33.58 12.60 -5.52
CA ARG A 141 -34.90 13.05 -6.02
C ARG A 141 -35.36 12.25 -7.23
N LEU A 142 -34.41 11.84 -8.08
CA LEU A 142 -34.67 11.05 -9.27
C LEU A 142 -34.69 9.54 -8.98
N GLY A 143 -34.42 9.08 -7.75
CA GLY A 143 -34.34 7.65 -7.41
C GLY A 143 -33.26 6.91 -8.20
N ILE A 144 -32.15 7.58 -8.53
CA ILE A 144 -30.96 6.97 -9.11
C ILE A 144 -30.18 6.33 -7.95
N ASP A 145 -29.77 5.07 -8.07
CA ASP A 145 -28.97 4.40 -7.04
C ASP A 145 -27.56 5.00 -6.95
N ASP A 146 -26.90 4.80 -5.81
CA ASP A 146 -25.63 5.46 -5.48
C ASP A 146 -24.51 5.12 -6.46
N GLU A 147 -24.46 3.88 -6.97
CA GLU A 147 -23.44 3.46 -7.93
C GLU A 147 -23.67 4.12 -9.30
N THR A 148 -24.90 4.06 -9.81
CA THR A 148 -25.27 4.75 -11.05
C THR A 148 -25.07 6.26 -10.94
N CYS A 149 -25.41 6.85 -9.79
CA CYS A 149 -25.22 8.27 -9.53
C CYS A 149 -23.74 8.65 -9.56
N ALA A 150 -22.88 7.90 -8.86
CA ALA A 150 -21.44 8.13 -8.84
C ALA A 150 -20.84 8.03 -10.25
N MET A 151 -21.27 7.07 -11.07
CA MET A 151 -20.84 6.96 -12.46
C MET A 151 -21.22 8.20 -13.29
N GLN A 152 -22.47 8.69 -13.17
CA GLN A 152 -22.92 9.86 -13.93
C GLN A 152 -22.25 11.16 -13.44
N VAL A 153 -22.08 11.34 -12.12
CA VAL A 153 -21.34 12.49 -11.56
C VAL A 153 -19.88 12.48 -11.98
N SER A 154 -19.28 11.30 -12.17
CA SER A 154 -17.88 11.17 -12.62
C SER A 154 -17.62 11.67 -14.04
N GLN A 155 -18.67 11.95 -14.81
CA GLN A 155 -18.56 12.54 -16.15
C GLN A 155 -18.55 14.08 -16.13
N LEU A 156 -18.83 14.70 -14.97
CA LEU A 156 -18.91 16.15 -14.84
C LEU A 156 -17.53 16.76 -14.60
N PRO A 157 -17.02 17.62 -15.52
CA PRO A 157 -15.71 18.24 -15.37
C PRO A 157 -15.70 19.31 -14.29
N LEU A 158 -14.56 19.50 -13.62
CA LEU A 158 -14.36 20.59 -12.66
C LEU A 158 -14.22 21.97 -13.35
N GLY A 159 -13.96 22.03 -14.65
CA GLY A 159 -13.79 23.29 -15.39
C GLY A 159 -15.13 24.05 -15.58
N PRO A 160 -15.16 25.40 -15.58
CA PRO A 160 -14.06 26.38 -15.45
C PRO A 160 -13.87 26.91 -14.01
N THR A 161 -14.01 26.06 -12.98
CA THR A 161 -13.87 26.51 -11.59
C THR A 161 -12.41 26.74 -11.19
N THR A 162 -12.19 27.48 -10.09
CA THR A 162 -10.86 27.63 -9.47
C THR A 162 -10.23 26.27 -9.13
N LEU A 163 -11.06 25.32 -8.70
CA LEU A 163 -10.64 23.95 -8.40
C LEU A 163 -10.23 23.18 -9.66
N GLY A 164 -10.95 23.37 -10.77
CA GLY A 164 -10.58 22.82 -12.08
C GLY A 164 -9.24 23.35 -12.59
N SER A 165 -8.94 24.63 -12.35
CA SER A 165 -7.64 25.23 -12.67
C SER A 165 -6.51 24.66 -11.82
N LYS A 166 -6.72 24.49 -10.50
CA LYS A 166 -5.77 23.81 -9.60
C LYS A 166 -5.49 22.37 -10.04
N CYS A 167 -6.53 21.60 -10.33
CA CYS A 167 -6.39 20.22 -10.81
C CYS A 167 -5.62 20.15 -12.14
N SER A 168 -5.97 21.01 -13.10
CA SER A 168 -5.29 21.08 -14.39
C SER A 168 -3.82 21.50 -14.24
N THR A 169 -3.51 22.41 -13.31
CA THR A 169 -2.12 22.78 -13.00
C THR A 169 -1.35 21.64 -12.35
N HIS A 170 -2.02 20.78 -11.59
CA HIS A 170 -1.38 19.62 -10.98
C HIS A 170 -1.13 18.49 -11.99
N TYR A 171 -2.12 18.13 -12.81
CA TYR A 171 -2.03 16.97 -13.72
C TYR A 171 -1.63 17.29 -15.17
N ARG A 172 -2.03 18.47 -15.67
CA ARG A 172 -2.00 18.85 -17.10
C ARG A 172 -1.10 20.04 -17.39
N LYS A 173 -0.32 20.54 -16.42
CA LYS A 173 0.60 21.65 -16.68
C LYS A 173 1.47 21.27 -17.87
N THR A 174 1.60 22.18 -18.82
CA THR A 174 2.51 22.11 -19.96
C THR A 174 3.95 22.21 -19.46
N VAL A 175 4.37 21.22 -18.68
CA VAL A 175 5.78 20.99 -18.41
C VAL A 175 6.35 20.49 -19.73
N PHE A 176 7.28 21.25 -20.30
CA PHE A 176 8.03 20.77 -21.45
C PHE A 176 8.91 19.61 -21.00
N CYS A 177 8.46 18.39 -21.25
CA CYS A 177 9.22 17.18 -20.98
C CYS A 177 10.11 16.88 -22.20
N SER A 178 11.40 17.17 -22.07
CA SER A 178 12.36 16.92 -23.15
C SER A 178 12.53 15.42 -23.39
N GLU A 179 12.56 14.99 -24.65
CA GLU A 179 12.87 13.60 -24.97
C GLU A 179 14.32 13.26 -24.62
N TYR A 180 15.20 14.27 -24.64
CA TYR A 180 16.63 14.20 -24.35
C TYR A 180 16.97 14.16 -22.85
N THR A 181 15.96 14.16 -21.96
CA THR A 181 16.20 14.10 -20.52
C THR A 181 16.89 12.79 -20.16
N GLN A 182 18.11 12.87 -19.63
CA GLN A 182 18.95 11.69 -19.34
C GLN A 182 18.65 11.06 -17.97
N PHE A 183 18.06 11.83 -17.06
CA PHE A 183 17.81 11.45 -15.67
C PHE A 183 16.35 11.72 -15.30
N ARG A 184 15.84 10.93 -14.36
CA ARG A 184 14.48 11.08 -13.81
C ARG A 184 14.41 12.35 -12.95
N SER A 185 13.26 13.03 -12.94
CA SER A 185 12.99 14.08 -11.96
C SER A 185 12.84 13.51 -10.55
N ALA A 186 13.02 14.36 -9.53
CA ALA A 186 12.88 13.95 -8.13
C ALA A 186 11.44 13.58 -7.74
N ASP A 187 10.44 14.15 -8.40
CA ASP A 187 9.01 13.88 -8.14
C ASP A 187 8.40 12.85 -9.08
N GLY A 188 9.19 12.25 -9.98
CA GLY A 188 8.73 11.28 -10.99
C GLY A 188 7.99 11.88 -12.19
N SER A 189 7.77 13.19 -12.24
CA SER A 189 7.19 13.86 -13.41
C SER A 189 8.04 13.70 -14.68
N CYS A 190 7.42 13.90 -15.84
CA CYS A 190 8.08 13.79 -17.15
C CYS A 190 8.70 12.42 -17.48
N ASN A 191 8.30 11.35 -16.79
CA ASN A 191 8.58 10.00 -17.27
C ASN A 191 7.88 9.75 -18.63
N HIS A 192 6.67 10.29 -18.77
CA HIS A 192 5.88 10.22 -20.00
C HIS A 192 5.80 11.61 -20.68
N ASN A 193 6.13 11.69 -21.97
CA ASN A 193 6.23 12.96 -22.70
C ASN A 193 4.89 13.72 -22.80
N THR A 194 3.78 13.03 -23.04
CA THR A 194 2.44 13.66 -23.19
C THR A 194 1.59 13.64 -21.91
N HIS A 195 2.01 12.87 -20.90
CA HIS A 195 1.27 12.66 -19.65
C HIS A 195 2.23 12.88 -18.48
N PRO A 196 2.71 14.12 -18.28
CA PRO A 196 3.83 14.40 -17.37
C PRO A 196 3.59 13.96 -15.92
N SER A 197 2.33 13.84 -15.51
CA SER A 197 1.92 13.44 -14.16
C SER A 197 1.78 11.92 -13.95
N TRP A 198 1.91 11.11 -15.01
CA TRP A 198 1.86 9.65 -14.88
C TRP A 198 3.05 9.12 -14.08
N GLY A 199 2.74 8.69 -12.85
CA GLY A 199 3.70 8.21 -11.89
C GLY A 199 4.35 9.29 -11.01
N GLN A 200 3.90 10.54 -11.13
CA GLN A 200 4.36 11.65 -10.29
C GLN A 200 3.90 11.50 -8.83
N ALA A 201 4.73 11.92 -7.89
CA ALA A 201 4.41 12.01 -6.48
C ALA A 201 3.21 12.94 -6.19
N SER A 202 2.54 12.71 -5.06
CA SER A 202 1.35 13.47 -4.63
C SER A 202 0.17 13.44 -5.62
N THR A 203 0.07 12.37 -6.42
CA THR A 203 -1.06 12.10 -7.33
C THR A 203 -1.92 10.94 -6.82
N ALA A 204 -3.08 10.71 -7.44
CA ALA A 204 -3.99 9.63 -7.04
C ALA A 204 -3.42 8.23 -7.36
N TYR A 205 -3.69 7.26 -6.47
CA TYR A 205 -3.54 5.85 -6.83
C TYR A 205 -4.45 5.49 -8.02
N LYS A 206 -4.00 4.53 -8.84
CA LYS A 206 -4.83 3.95 -9.90
C LYS A 206 -5.87 2.99 -9.31
N ARG A 207 -7.07 2.93 -9.90
CA ARG A 207 -8.06 1.89 -9.63
C ARG A 207 -7.95 0.76 -10.65
N LEU A 208 -7.87 -0.50 -10.19
CA LEU A 208 -8.08 -1.69 -11.05
C LEU A 208 -9.56 -2.02 -11.17
N ILE A 209 -10.28 -1.88 -10.04
CA ILE A 209 -11.74 -1.94 -9.96
C ILE A 209 -12.21 -0.58 -9.43
N PRO A 210 -13.32 -0.01 -9.96
CA PRO A 210 -13.90 1.23 -9.42
C PRO A 210 -14.12 1.18 -7.91
N ALA A 211 -13.99 2.34 -7.26
CA ALA A 211 -14.20 2.46 -5.82
C ALA A 211 -15.62 2.02 -5.42
N LYS A 212 -15.72 1.28 -4.31
CA LYS A 212 -16.98 0.80 -3.74
C LYS A 212 -17.20 1.45 -2.38
N TYR A 213 -17.84 2.61 -2.41
CA TYR A 213 -18.32 3.32 -1.23
C TYR A 213 -19.81 3.09 -1.04
N GLU A 214 -20.25 3.13 0.21
CA GLU A 214 -21.65 2.95 0.61
C GLU A 214 -22.57 4.00 -0.01
N ASP A 215 -22.10 5.24 -0.11
CA ASP A 215 -22.82 6.36 -0.74
C ASP A 215 -22.36 6.62 -2.19
N GLY A 216 -21.58 5.72 -2.76
CA GLY A 216 -20.94 5.90 -4.07
C GLY A 216 -19.77 6.90 -4.10
N PHE A 217 -19.53 7.69 -3.04
CA PHE A 217 -18.54 8.78 -3.08
C PHE A 217 -17.41 8.64 -2.06
N GLN A 218 -17.68 8.52 -0.78
CA GLN A 218 -16.61 8.45 0.24
C GLN A 218 -16.99 7.76 1.54
N LYS A 219 -18.27 7.41 1.76
CA LYS A 219 -18.71 6.73 2.99
C LYS A 219 -18.23 5.26 2.93
N PRO A 220 -17.36 4.81 3.84
CA PRO A 220 -16.86 3.43 3.81
C PRO A 220 -17.99 2.40 3.85
N ARG A 221 -17.80 1.28 3.15
CA ARG A 221 -18.79 0.20 3.08
C ARG A 221 -19.13 -0.37 4.46
N GLY A 222 -20.40 -0.66 4.68
CA GLY A 222 -20.90 -1.18 5.96
C GLY A 222 -20.87 -0.18 7.11
N SER A 223 -20.94 1.11 6.79
CA SER A 223 -21.14 2.18 7.78
C SER A 223 -22.64 2.49 8.02
N ASN A 224 -23.54 1.81 7.31
CA ASN A 224 -24.98 1.95 7.45
C ASN A 224 -25.54 0.97 8.48
N ILE A 225 -26.57 1.42 9.22
CA ILE A 225 -27.25 0.58 10.21
C ILE A 225 -27.90 -0.62 9.52
N GLY A 226 -27.67 -1.82 10.04
CA GLY A 226 -28.14 -3.10 9.48
C GLY A 226 -27.24 -3.71 8.41
N GLN A 227 -26.30 -2.93 7.86
CA GLN A 227 -25.32 -3.38 6.85
C GLN A 227 -23.89 -3.40 7.41
N GLU A 228 -23.73 -3.36 8.74
CA GLU A 228 -22.43 -3.25 9.37
C GLU A 228 -21.54 -4.42 8.99
N LEU A 229 -20.32 -4.09 8.54
CA LEU A 229 -19.25 -5.05 8.41
C LEU A 229 -18.64 -5.32 9.78
N THR A 230 -18.19 -6.55 9.98
CA THR A 230 -17.56 -6.99 11.23
C THR A 230 -16.34 -6.15 11.55
N SER A 231 -16.15 -5.85 12.84
CA SER A 231 -15.00 -5.07 13.31
C SER A 231 -13.69 -5.70 12.81
N PRO A 232 -12.77 -4.90 12.23
CA PRO A 232 -11.42 -5.35 11.89
C PRO A 232 -10.72 -6.06 13.04
N ARG A 233 -10.93 -5.61 14.29
CA ARG A 233 -10.30 -6.23 15.45
C ARG A 233 -10.85 -7.62 15.76
N LEU A 234 -12.16 -7.80 15.60
CA LEU A 234 -12.75 -9.13 15.74
C LEU A 234 -12.27 -10.08 14.64
N ILE A 235 -12.11 -9.59 13.41
CA ILE A 235 -11.53 -10.37 12.30
C ILE A 235 -10.08 -10.76 12.62
N SER A 236 -9.27 -9.80 13.05
CA SER A 236 -7.86 -10.02 13.40
C SER A 236 -7.71 -11.10 14.48
N THR A 237 -8.38 -10.94 15.62
CA THR A 237 -8.33 -11.90 16.74
C THR A 237 -8.92 -13.28 16.44
N SER A 238 -9.80 -13.39 15.44
CA SER A 238 -10.40 -14.67 15.05
C SER A 238 -9.56 -15.43 14.02
N LEU A 239 -8.77 -14.73 13.21
CA LEU A 239 -7.98 -15.31 12.12
C LEU A 239 -6.49 -15.45 12.47
N SER A 240 -5.91 -14.45 13.14
CA SER A 240 -4.52 -14.47 13.60
C SER A 240 -4.42 -15.16 14.95
N ARG A 241 -3.57 -16.19 15.04
CA ARG A 241 -3.36 -16.98 16.27
C ARG A 241 -2.14 -16.52 17.07
N SER A 242 -1.38 -15.58 16.53
CA SER A 242 -0.08 -15.12 16.98
C SER A 242 0.95 -16.25 17.12
N GLY A 243 0.92 -17.24 16.22
CA GLY A 243 1.86 -18.34 16.18
C GLY A 243 3.23 -17.92 15.62
N ASP A 244 4.28 -18.45 16.25
CA ASP A 244 5.65 -18.38 15.73
C ASP A 244 5.90 -19.61 14.84
N VAL A 245 5.83 -19.42 13.52
CA VAL A 245 6.02 -20.48 12.53
C VAL A 245 6.97 -20.01 11.42
N PRO A 246 8.30 -20.08 11.66
CA PRO A 246 9.29 -19.64 10.69
C PRO A 246 9.26 -20.43 9.37
N ASP A 247 9.54 -19.75 8.26
CA ASP A 247 9.85 -20.37 6.95
C ASP A 247 11.37 -20.51 6.80
N MET A 248 11.88 -21.71 7.06
CA MET A 248 13.32 -22.02 6.96
C MET A 248 13.89 -21.86 5.54
N SER A 249 13.04 -21.74 4.51
CA SER A 249 13.47 -21.51 3.12
C SER A 249 13.65 -20.03 2.78
N LYS A 250 13.29 -19.11 3.67
CA LYS A 250 13.30 -17.66 3.42
C LYS A 250 13.97 -16.93 4.57
N THR A 251 14.92 -16.08 4.23
CA THR A 251 15.51 -15.16 5.19
C THR A 251 14.60 -13.96 5.42
N LEU A 252 14.76 -13.28 6.55
CA LEU A 252 14.07 -12.05 6.89
C LEU A 252 14.24 -10.96 5.79
N ALA A 253 15.34 -11.00 5.02
CA ALA A 253 15.53 -10.13 3.85
C ALA A 253 14.36 -10.14 2.86
N VAL A 254 13.61 -11.25 2.70
CA VAL A 254 12.44 -11.29 1.79
C VAL A 254 11.34 -10.34 2.26
N ALA A 255 11.06 -10.33 3.56
CA ALA A 255 10.06 -9.45 4.17
C ALA A 255 10.49 -7.99 4.07
N LEU A 256 11.74 -7.70 4.46
CA LEU A 256 12.27 -6.34 4.52
C LEU A 256 12.48 -5.71 3.15
N TRP A 257 12.88 -6.51 2.15
CA TRP A 257 12.92 -6.04 0.77
C TRP A 257 11.51 -5.71 0.27
N GLY A 258 10.51 -6.52 0.59
CA GLY A 258 9.12 -6.24 0.26
C GLY A 258 8.61 -4.94 0.90
N GLN A 259 8.98 -4.69 2.15
CA GLN A 259 8.67 -3.43 2.83
C GLN A 259 9.39 -2.23 2.19
N PHE A 260 10.68 -2.38 1.84
CA PHE A 260 11.44 -1.34 1.14
C PHE A 260 10.79 -0.97 -0.20
N VAL A 261 10.43 -1.98 -1.01
CA VAL A 261 9.72 -1.78 -2.28
C VAL A 261 8.35 -1.14 -2.06
N SER A 262 7.61 -1.55 -1.01
CA SER A 262 6.34 -0.91 -0.66
C SER A 262 6.52 0.56 -0.30
N HIS A 263 7.57 0.92 0.44
CA HIS A 263 7.82 2.30 0.84
C HIS A 263 8.24 3.17 -0.34
N ASP A 264 9.01 2.61 -1.28
CA ASP A 264 9.44 3.32 -2.49
C ASP A 264 8.27 3.67 -3.41
N MET A 265 7.30 2.75 -3.52
CA MET A 265 6.20 2.89 -4.48
C MET A 265 4.93 3.51 -3.87
N ALA A 266 4.75 3.45 -2.55
CA ALA A 266 3.50 3.86 -1.90
C ALA A 266 3.69 4.50 -0.51
N HIS A 267 3.05 5.64 -0.30
CA HIS A 267 2.94 6.33 0.98
C HIS A 267 1.55 6.97 1.07
N THR A 268 0.66 6.33 1.81
CA THR A 268 -0.69 6.86 2.06
C THR A 268 -0.67 7.72 3.31
N ALA A 269 -0.74 9.03 3.14
CA ALA A 269 -0.74 9.97 4.25
C ALA A 269 -2.15 10.20 4.82
N VAL A 270 -2.26 10.54 6.11
CA VAL A 270 -3.55 10.76 6.79
C VAL A 270 -3.96 12.23 6.86
N ASN A 271 -5.26 12.49 7.09
CA ASN A 271 -5.76 13.84 7.33
C ASN A 271 -5.18 14.43 8.62
N ARG A 272 -5.05 15.76 8.62
CA ARG A 272 -4.88 16.61 9.82
C ARG A 272 -5.99 17.66 9.84
N MET A 273 -6.15 18.34 10.96
CA MET A 273 -7.06 19.47 11.04
C MET A 273 -6.63 20.56 10.06
N TYR A 274 -7.52 21.02 9.19
CA TYR A 274 -7.15 21.89 8.08
C TYR A 274 -6.85 23.35 8.49
N HIS A 275 -7.30 23.77 9.68
CA HIS A 275 -7.18 25.16 10.14
C HIS A 275 -6.09 25.32 11.20
N SER A 276 -6.01 24.39 12.15
CA SER A 276 -4.95 24.37 13.17
C SER A 276 -3.68 23.65 12.71
N ASN A 277 -3.76 22.84 11.66
CA ASN A 277 -2.73 21.86 11.29
C ASN A 277 -2.41 20.88 12.42
N GLU A 278 -3.28 20.70 13.42
CA GLU A 278 -3.03 19.75 14.50
C GLU A 278 -3.38 18.31 14.08
N PRO A 279 -2.71 17.28 14.64
CA PRO A 279 -3.08 15.89 14.42
C PRO A 279 -4.48 15.57 14.94
N ILE A 280 -5.18 14.67 14.25
CA ILE A 280 -6.52 14.25 14.63
C ILE A 280 -6.43 13.04 15.58
N LEU A 281 -7.13 13.12 16.72
CA LEU A 281 -7.29 12.01 17.66
C LEU A 281 -8.73 11.47 17.60
N CYS A 282 -8.89 10.14 17.45
CA CYS A 282 -10.22 9.52 17.27
C CYS A 282 -10.70 8.64 18.42
N CYS A 283 -9.85 8.41 19.43
CA CYS A 283 -10.20 7.70 20.65
C CYS A 283 -9.70 8.51 21.85
N SER A 284 -10.36 8.35 23.00
CA SER A 284 -9.89 8.96 24.25
C SER A 284 -8.55 8.35 24.68
N LYS A 285 -7.90 9.03 25.62
CA LYS A 285 -6.63 8.60 26.21
C LYS A 285 -6.74 7.23 26.90
N ASP A 286 -7.93 6.89 27.37
CA ASP A 286 -8.26 5.61 28.03
C ASP A 286 -8.75 4.53 27.03
N GLY A 287 -8.51 4.72 25.73
CA GLY A 287 -8.89 3.75 24.70
C GLY A 287 -10.39 3.60 24.49
N ASN A 288 -11.18 4.64 24.79
CA ASN A 288 -12.64 4.64 24.62
C ASN A 288 -13.09 5.60 23.52
N THR A 289 -14.35 5.51 23.10
CA THR A 289 -14.91 6.42 22.09
C THR A 289 -15.01 7.84 22.63
N LEU A 290 -14.62 8.83 21.82
CA LEU A 290 -14.78 10.24 22.15
C LEU A 290 -16.26 10.64 22.20
N SER A 291 -16.59 11.68 22.95
CA SER A 291 -17.92 12.30 22.89
C SER A 291 -18.20 12.81 21.46
N PRO A 292 -19.44 12.75 20.94
CA PRO A 292 -19.75 13.14 19.56
C PRO A 292 -19.26 14.53 19.15
N ARG A 293 -19.29 15.50 20.08
CA ARG A 293 -18.77 16.86 19.86
C ARG A 293 -17.26 16.98 19.67
N HIS A 294 -16.49 15.93 19.98
CA HIS A 294 -15.03 15.90 19.82
C HIS A 294 -14.58 14.94 18.70
N ILE A 295 -15.51 14.31 17.99
CA ILE A 295 -15.17 13.41 16.88
C ILE A 295 -14.96 14.26 15.63
N HIS A 296 -13.74 14.29 15.12
CA HIS A 296 -13.45 14.94 13.85
C HIS A 296 -14.07 14.17 12.67
N ALA A 297 -14.45 14.87 11.60
CA ALA A 297 -15.12 14.25 10.44
C ALA A 297 -14.27 13.20 9.72
N SER A 298 -12.94 13.28 9.84
CA SER A 298 -11.99 12.30 9.29
C SER A 298 -11.69 11.15 10.25
N CYS A 299 -12.38 11.03 11.38
CA CYS A 299 -12.25 9.88 12.26
C CYS A 299 -13.04 8.68 11.75
N TYR A 300 -12.41 7.51 11.73
CA TYR A 300 -13.06 6.24 11.44
C TYR A 300 -12.50 5.13 12.34
N PRO A 301 -12.64 5.27 13.68
CA PRO A 301 -11.99 4.39 14.64
C PRO A 301 -12.50 2.95 14.53
N ILE A 302 -11.64 2.01 14.92
CA ILE A 302 -11.94 0.58 14.95
C ILE A 302 -12.57 0.25 16.30
N SER A 303 -13.76 -0.35 16.29
CA SER A 303 -14.43 -0.80 17.51
C SER A 303 -13.75 -2.04 18.08
N ILE A 304 -13.43 -2.03 19.37
CA ILE A 304 -12.85 -3.18 20.07
C ILE A 304 -13.97 -3.88 20.86
N PRO A 305 -14.22 -5.18 20.64
CA PRO A 305 -15.17 -5.94 21.45
C PRO A 305 -14.78 -5.95 22.93
N ARG A 306 -15.76 -5.89 23.84
CA ARG A 306 -15.48 -5.91 25.30
C ARG A 306 -14.83 -7.21 25.78
N ASN A 307 -15.08 -8.31 25.07
CA ASN A 307 -14.48 -9.62 25.31
C ASN A 307 -13.18 -9.83 24.52
N ASP A 308 -12.57 -8.78 23.99
CA ASP A 308 -11.26 -8.87 23.32
C ASP A 308 -10.22 -9.46 24.29
N PRO A 309 -9.44 -10.48 23.87
CA PRO A 309 -8.54 -11.21 24.76
C PRO A 309 -7.35 -10.38 25.28
N PHE A 310 -7.03 -9.27 24.61
CA PHE A 310 -5.91 -8.39 24.93
C PHE A 310 -6.40 -7.03 25.43
N TYR A 311 -7.10 -6.27 24.58
CA TYR A 311 -7.56 -4.92 24.88
C TYR A 311 -8.73 -4.88 25.87
N GLY A 312 -9.53 -5.95 25.96
CA GLY A 312 -10.62 -6.04 26.93
C GLY A 312 -10.12 -6.02 28.37
N LYS A 313 -8.91 -6.54 28.64
CA LYS A 313 -8.24 -6.48 29.95
C LYS A 313 -7.81 -5.06 30.33
N LEU A 314 -7.65 -4.19 29.34
CA LEU A 314 -7.33 -2.77 29.51
C LEU A 314 -8.59 -1.90 29.51
N TYR A 315 -9.78 -2.49 29.42
CA TYR A 315 -11.06 -1.80 29.27
C TYR A 315 -11.12 -0.87 28.04
N HIS A 316 -10.31 -1.14 27.02
CA HIS A 316 -10.32 -0.39 25.77
C HIS A 316 -11.45 -0.88 24.85
N THR A 317 -12.17 0.07 24.25
CA THR A 317 -13.27 -0.18 23.31
C THR A 317 -13.07 0.49 21.94
N CYS A 318 -11.98 1.24 21.77
CA CYS A 318 -11.69 2.07 20.61
C CYS A 318 -10.21 2.00 20.25
N MET A 319 -9.90 1.66 19.00
CA MET A 319 -8.57 1.80 18.41
C MET A 319 -8.60 2.94 17.39
N SER A 320 -7.66 3.88 17.53
CA SER A 320 -7.67 5.11 16.73
C SER A 320 -7.39 4.82 15.26
N TYR A 321 -8.12 5.49 14.38
CA TYR A 321 -7.89 5.45 12.94
C TYR A 321 -8.38 6.75 12.31
N VAL A 322 -7.47 7.45 11.64
CA VAL A 322 -7.74 8.68 10.89
C VAL A 322 -7.75 8.34 9.41
N ARG A 323 -8.77 8.80 8.69
CA ARG A 323 -8.92 8.56 7.25
C ARG A 323 -7.78 9.17 6.45
N SER A 324 -7.46 8.50 5.34
CA SER A 324 -6.40 8.89 4.42
C SER A 324 -6.72 10.18 3.67
N LEU A 325 -5.69 10.91 3.24
CA LEU A 325 -5.87 12.06 2.35
C LEU A 325 -6.43 11.60 1.01
N VAL A 326 -7.34 12.41 0.48
CA VAL A 326 -7.88 12.22 -0.87
C VAL A 326 -7.05 12.98 -1.90
N ALA A 327 -7.12 12.59 -3.17
CA ALA A 327 -6.48 13.25 -4.30
C ALA A 327 -7.53 13.65 -5.33
N PHE A 328 -7.17 14.63 -6.16
CA PHE A 328 -7.94 14.90 -7.37
C PHE A 328 -7.91 13.67 -8.27
N ARG A 329 -9.03 13.41 -8.95
CA ARG A 329 -9.06 12.44 -10.03
C ARG A 329 -8.17 12.93 -11.19
N PRO A 330 -7.39 12.05 -11.85
CA PRO A 330 -6.52 12.46 -12.97
C PRO A 330 -7.26 13.07 -14.17
N ASP A 331 -8.54 12.74 -14.34
CA ASP A 331 -9.42 13.31 -15.37
C ASP A 331 -9.91 14.73 -15.04
N CYS A 332 -9.64 15.24 -13.83
CA CYS A 332 -10.18 16.49 -13.31
C CYS A 332 -11.70 16.59 -13.37
N ASN A 333 -12.39 15.47 -13.20
CA ASN A 333 -13.83 15.42 -13.01
C ASN A 333 -14.20 15.32 -11.52
N LEU A 334 -15.46 15.57 -11.23
CA LEU A 334 -16.09 15.15 -9.97
C LEU A 334 -16.12 13.61 -9.88
N GLY A 335 -16.52 13.07 -8.74
CA GLY A 335 -16.69 11.63 -8.56
C GLY A 335 -16.30 11.11 -7.17
N PRO A 336 -16.16 9.78 -7.05
CA PRO A 336 -15.74 9.15 -5.81
C PRO A 336 -14.35 9.58 -5.34
N ALA A 337 -14.11 9.44 -4.05
CA ALA A 337 -12.84 9.70 -3.41
C ALA A 337 -11.74 8.76 -3.95
N GLU A 338 -10.67 9.37 -4.45
CA GLU A 338 -9.40 8.69 -4.72
C GLU A 338 -8.40 9.07 -3.63
N GLN A 339 -7.52 8.15 -3.24
CA GLN A 339 -6.51 8.41 -2.21
C GLN A 339 -5.20 8.88 -2.83
N LEU A 340 -4.52 9.77 -2.11
CA LEU A 340 -3.25 10.36 -2.51
C LEU A 340 -2.09 9.40 -2.22
N ASN A 341 -1.23 9.20 -3.21
CA ASN A 341 0.10 8.64 -3.02
C ASN A 341 1.09 9.78 -2.86
N GLN A 342 1.73 9.91 -1.69
CA GLN A 342 2.66 11.02 -1.45
C GLN A 342 4.02 10.83 -2.11
N VAL A 343 4.39 9.58 -2.43
CA VAL A 343 5.67 9.25 -3.06
C VAL A 343 5.51 9.01 -4.56
N THR A 344 6.62 8.94 -5.30
CA THR A 344 6.60 8.56 -6.72
C THR A 344 5.97 7.16 -6.86
N HIS A 345 5.39 6.86 -8.02
CA HIS A 345 4.83 5.53 -8.26
C HIS A 345 5.85 4.53 -8.83
N PHE A 346 7.11 4.93 -8.93
CA PHE A 346 8.16 4.15 -9.57
C PHE A 346 8.98 3.37 -8.54
N LEU A 347 9.76 2.42 -9.04
CA LEU A 347 10.82 1.79 -8.27
C LEU A 347 12.12 2.55 -8.59
N ASP A 348 12.30 3.70 -7.92
CA ASP A 348 13.33 4.69 -8.23
C ASP A 348 14.14 5.16 -7.00
N GLY A 349 14.03 4.44 -5.88
CA GLY A 349 14.79 4.74 -4.67
C GLY A 349 14.40 6.08 -4.05
N SER A 350 13.17 6.55 -4.24
CA SER A 350 12.59 7.72 -3.59
C SER A 350 12.70 7.67 -2.06
N THR A 351 12.78 6.46 -1.46
CA THR A 351 13.06 6.34 -0.02
C THR A 351 14.44 6.89 0.37
N ILE A 352 15.39 6.89 -0.57
CA ILE A 352 16.76 7.37 -0.38
C ILE A 352 16.87 8.84 -0.81
N TYR A 353 16.29 9.18 -1.96
CA TYR A 353 16.50 10.46 -2.66
C TYR A 353 15.41 11.50 -2.41
N GLY A 354 14.26 11.11 -1.87
CA GLY A 354 13.10 11.99 -1.67
C GLY A 354 12.19 12.05 -2.89
N ASN A 355 11.09 12.79 -2.72
CA ASN A 355 9.96 12.86 -3.66
C ASN A 355 9.71 14.28 -4.20
N SER A 356 10.64 15.19 -3.90
CA SER A 356 10.62 16.56 -4.37
C SER A 356 12.06 17.03 -4.58
N LYS A 357 12.22 18.05 -5.42
CA LYS A 357 13.54 18.62 -5.70
C LYS A 357 14.15 19.22 -4.43
N GLU A 358 13.32 19.83 -3.59
CA GLU A 358 13.72 20.42 -2.33
C GLU A 358 14.27 19.36 -1.36
N THR A 359 13.58 18.23 -1.23
CA THR A 359 14.05 17.12 -0.38
C THR A 359 15.33 16.51 -0.94
N GLU A 360 15.38 16.22 -2.24
CA GLU A 360 16.58 15.67 -2.88
C GLU A 360 17.80 16.57 -2.68
N GLN A 361 17.66 17.88 -2.89
CA GLN A 361 18.71 18.85 -2.64
C GLN A 361 19.11 18.90 -1.16
N SER A 362 18.15 18.82 -0.24
CA SER A 362 18.43 18.88 1.20
C SER A 362 19.28 17.69 1.69
N LEU A 363 19.18 16.54 1.02
CA LEU A 363 19.90 15.30 1.36
C LEU A 363 21.30 15.22 0.75
N ARG A 364 21.65 16.10 -0.20
CA ARG A 364 22.95 16.11 -0.88
C ARG A 364 24.01 16.86 -0.09
N SER A 365 25.25 16.39 -0.13
CA SER A 365 26.39 17.12 0.43
C SER A 365 26.86 18.26 -0.48
N PHE A 366 26.49 18.20 -1.77
CA PHE A 366 27.03 19.05 -2.85
C PHE A 366 28.55 18.98 -2.99
N TRP A 367 29.12 17.85 -2.57
CA TRP A 367 30.54 17.56 -2.72
C TRP A 367 30.74 16.15 -3.27
N ASN A 368 31.42 16.05 -4.41
CA ASN A 368 31.71 14.81 -5.13
C ASN A 368 30.47 13.95 -5.43
N GLY A 369 29.32 14.59 -5.66
CA GLY A 369 28.03 13.97 -5.94
C GLY A 369 27.43 13.20 -4.77
N ARG A 370 27.95 13.33 -3.54
CA ARG A 370 27.58 12.50 -2.40
C ARG A 370 26.25 12.91 -1.75
N LEU A 371 25.67 11.95 -1.03
CA LEU A 371 24.65 12.19 -0.01
C LEU A 371 25.30 12.58 1.32
N LYS A 372 24.58 13.38 2.12
CA LYS A 372 24.96 13.69 3.50
C LYS A 372 24.95 12.42 4.33
N VAL A 373 25.93 12.30 5.21
CA VAL A 373 26.09 11.21 6.17
C VAL A 373 26.61 11.80 7.48
N ASP A 374 26.33 11.13 8.58
CA ASP A 374 27.00 11.38 9.85
C ASP A 374 28.17 10.40 10.01
N MET A 375 29.34 10.91 10.40
CA MET A 375 30.55 10.08 10.55
C MET A 375 30.72 9.70 12.02
N GLN A 376 30.59 8.42 12.33
CA GLN A 376 30.77 7.89 13.68
C GLN A 376 31.87 6.83 13.64
N GLU A 377 32.94 7.01 14.42
CA GLU A 377 34.08 6.09 14.50
C GLU A 377 34.68 5.68 13.12
N GLY A 378 34.62 6.59 12.15
CA GLY A 378 35.13 6.35 10.79
C GLY A 378 34.17 5.64 9.83
N ARG A 379 32.90 5.43 10.23
CA ARG A 379 31.85 4.85 9.40
C ARG A 379 30.72 5.84 9.11
N GLU A 380 30.10 5.67 7.95
CA GLU A 380 29.00 6.52 7.47
C GLU A 380 27.64 6.04 8.00
N PHE A 381 26.92 6.87 8.72
CA PHE A 381 25.53 6.64 9.12
C PHE A 381 24.59 7.62 8.44
N LEU A 382 23.29 7.32 8.47
CA LEU A 382 22.28 8.28 8.04
C LEU A 382 22.39 9.54 8.89
N PRO A 383 22.27 10.74 8.28
CA PRO A 383 22.31 11.98 9.01
C PRO A 383 21.11 12.09 9.96
N PHE A 384 21.24 12.91 11.00
CA PHE A 384 20.12 13.22 11.88
C PHE A 384 19.41 14.50 11.45
N LYS A 385 18.09 14.56 11.64
CA LYS A 385 17.36 15.83 11.46
C LYS A 385 17.79 16.86 12.50
N SER A 386 18.13 18.06 12.03
CA SER A 386 18.62 19.17 12.87
C SER A 386 17.55 19.79 13.79
N ASN A 387 16.26 19.60 13.47
CA ASN A 387 15.14 20.25 14.15
C ASN A 387 14.28 19.22 14.91
N GLN A 388 13.53 19.68 15.92
CA GLN A 388 12.49 18.88 16.56
C GLN A 388 11.42 18.54 15.53
N VAL A 389 11.39 17.28 15.08
CA VAL A 389 10.39 16.82 14.13
C VAL A 389 9.56 15.74 14.79
N PRO A 390 8.22 15.76 14.66
CA PRO A 390 7.34 14.74 15.24
C PRO A 390 7.42 13.40 14.46
N HIS A 391 8.61 12.96 14.04
CA HIS A 391 8.83 11.86 13.09
C HIS A 391 9.64 10.68 13.67
N CYS A 392 10.08 10.75 14.92
CA CYS A 392 10.61 9.62 15.69
C CYS A 392 10.67 10.00 17.18
N HIS A 393 11.07 9.07 18.05
CA HIS A 393 11.05 9.29 19.50
C HIS A 393 12.26 10.08 20.02
N GLU A 394 11.96 10.96 20.98
CA GLU A 394 12.91 11.83 21.67
C GLU A 394 13.65 11.03 22.77
N GLY A 395 14.72 10.31 22.40
CA GLY A 395 15.75 9.93 23.36
C GLY A 395 16.55 11.16 23.85
N PRO A 396 17.37 11.05 24.91
CA PRO A 396 18.15 12.17 25.46
C PRO A 396 19.02 12.91 24.44
N ASN A 397 19.39 12.25 23.32
CA ASN A 397 20.20 12.83 22.24
C ASN A 397 19.42 13.28 20.98
N ARG A 398 18.07 13.19 20.94
CA ARG A 398 17.22 13.72 19.84
C ARG A 398 17.59 13.28 18.40
N THR A 399 17.74 11.98 18.15
CA THR A 399 18.30 11.47 16.88
C THR A 399 17.30 10.72 16.00
N CYS A 400 16.57 11.45 15.13
CA CYS A 400 15.81 10.85 14.01
C CYS A 400 16.68 10.82 12.76
N TYR A 401 16.74 9.68 12.08
CA TYR A 401 17.41 9.61 10.78
C TYR A 401 16.66 10.43 9.72
N ASP A 402 17.43 11.11 8.89
CA ASP A 402 16.95 11.92 7.78
C ASP A 402 17.29 11.26 6.45
N THR A 403 16.26 11.02 5.63
CA THR A 403 16.38 10.40 4.30
C THR A 403 15.18 10.79 3.44
N GLY A 404 15.04 10.19 2.26
CA GLY A 404 13.97 10.49 1.32
C GLY A 404 12.55 10.16 1.83
N ASP A 405 12.42 9.25 2.79
CA ASP A 405 11.15 8.85 3.40
C ASP A 405 11.20 8.84 4.94
N VAL A 406 10.20 9.43 5.57
CA VAL A 406 10.11 9.57 7.04
C VAL A 406 9.95 8.24 7.78
N ARG A 407 9.41 7.21 7.12
CA ARG A 407 9.22 5.86 7.68
C ARG A 407 10.53 5.11 7.83
N VAL A 408 11.67 5.68 7.45
CA VAL A 408 12.99 5.14 7.80
C VAL A 408 13.13 4.88 9.30
N ASN A 409 12.46 5.69 10.13
CA ASN A 409 12.51 5.59 11.58
C ASN A 409 11.51 4.56 12.14
N SER A 410 10.59 4.02 11.34
CA SER A 410 9.49 3.15 11.82
C SER A 410 9.97 1.89 12.55
N ALA A 411 11.08 1.31 12.11
CA ALA A 411 11.70 0.15 12.71
C ALA A 411 13.19 0.06 12.32
N PRO A 412 14.03 -0.64 13.10
CA PRO A 412 15.47 -0.71 12.84
C PRO A 412 15.79 -1.25 11.45
N HIS A 413 15.05 -2.26 10.98
CA HIS A 413 15.27 -2.86 9.67
C HIS A 413 15.14 -1.88 8.50
N THR A 414 14.21 -0.91 8.59
CA THR A 414 14.01 0.08 7.53
C THR A 414 15.20 1.02 7.48
N ALA A 415 15.72 1.40 8.65
CA ALA A 415 16.91 2.22 8.76
C ALA A 415 18.17 1.48 8.26
N ILE A 416 18.31 0.17 8.51
CA ILE A 416 19.42 -0.64 7.98
C ILE A 416 19.44 -0.56 6.45
N MET A 417 18.29 -0.84 5.82
CA MET A 417 18.19 -0.87 4.36
C MET A 417 18.55 0.48 3.74
N ASN A 418 18.04 1.58 4.28
CA ASN A 418 18.37 2.92 3.79
C ASN A 418 19.85 3.28 4.02
N THR A 419 20.44 2.90 5.16
CA THR A 419 21.86 3.11 5.44
C THR A 419 22.75 2.40 4.41
N LEU A 420 22.44 1.14 4.07
CA LEU A 420 23.18 0.38 3.05
C LEU A 420 23.13 1.06 1.68
N TRP A 421 21.96 1.57 1.28
CA TRP A 421 21.81 2.23 -0.02
C TRP A 421 22.47 3.60 -0.09
N VAL A 422 22.46 4.38 0.99
CA VAL A 422 23.22 5.65 1.07
C VAL A 422 24.72 5.38 0.97
N ARG A 423 25.24 4.39 1.71
CA ARG A 423 26.64 3.95 1.59
C ARG A 423 26.98 3.49 0.17
N GLN A 424 26.07 2.75 -0.47
CA GLN A 424 26.27 2.29 -1.84
C GLN A 424 26.31 3.45 -2.85
N HIS A 425 25.44 4.45 -2.71
CA HIS A 425 25.50 5.68 -3.51
C HIS A 425 26.86 6.38 -3.34
N ASN A 426 27.26 6.64 -2.10
CA ASN A 426 28.52 7.30 -1.79
C ASN A 426 29.76 6.52 -2.24
N ARG A 427 29.71 5.18 -2.22
CA ARG A 427 30.75 4.32 -2.79
C ARG A 427 30.85 4.48 -4.31
N LEU A 428 29.71 4.56 -5.00
CA LEU A 428 29.67 4.73 -6.45
C LEU A 428 30.22 6.09 -6.85
N THR A 429 29.83 7.17 -6.17
CA THR A 429 30.31 8.52 -6.50
C THR A 429 31.82 8.65 -6.35
N THR A 430 32.42 8.07 -5.30
CA THR A 430 33.88 8.01 -5.13
C THR A 430 34.58 7.29 -6.29
N LYS A 431 34.02 6.16 -6.76
CA LYS A 431 34.60 5.42 -7.88
C LYS A 431 34.43 6.16 -9.20
N LEU A 432 33.25 6.75 -9.42
CA LEU A 432 32.95 7.50 -10.65
C LEU A 432 33.79 8.77 -10.75
N SER A 433 34.05 9.47 -9.65
CA SER A 433 34.90 10.67 -9.65
C SER A 433 36.37 10.34 -9.93
N ALA A 434 36.87 9.20 -9.46
CA ALA A 434 38.21 8.72 -9.77
C ALA A 434 38.38 8.36 -11.26
N ILE A 435 37.35 7.74 -11.86
CA ILE A 435 37.37 7.35 -13.29
C ILE A 435 37.10 8.56 -14.19
N ASN A 436 36.23 9.48 -13.77
CA ASN A 436 35.84 10.67 -14.52
C ASN A 436 36.11 11.96 -13.72
N PRO A 437 37.38 12.40 -13.59
CA PRO A 437 37.72 13.59 -12.81
C PRO A 437 37.11 14.90 -13.33
N HIS A 438 36.63 14.88 -14.59
CA HIS A 438 36.01 16.03 -15.26
C HIS A 438 34.49 16.15 -15.00
N TRP A 439 33.86 15.17 -14.33
CA TRP A 439 32.42 15.23 -14.05
C TRP A 439 32.11 16.20 -12.90
N SER A 440 31.04 16.97 -13.07
CA SER A 440 30.52 17.84 -12.01
C SER A 440 29.86 17.05 -10.89
N ASP A 441 29.67 17.70 -9.74
CA ASP A 441 28.92 17.17 -8.60
C ASP A 441 27.54 16.63 -9.01
N ASP A 442 26.78 17.41 -9.79
CA ASP A 442 25.47 17.02 -10.32
C ASP A 442 25.54 15.80 -11.23
N ARG A 443 26.56 15.70 -12.09
CA ARG A 443 26.72 14.54 -12.97
C ARG A 443 27.02 13.28 -12.16
N LEU A 444 27.94 13.38 -11.20
CA LEU A 444 28.30 12.27 -10.31
C LEU A 444 27.09 11.78 -9.51
N PHE A 445 26.33 12.70 -8.90
CA PHE A 445 25.12 12.38 -8.15
C PHE A 445 24.09 11.65 -9.01
N ASN A 446 23.77 12.20 -10.18
CA ASN A 446 22.74 11.63 -11.05
C ASN A 446 23.13 10.28 -11.65
N GLU A 447 24.42 10.07 -12.00
CA GLU A 447 24.90 8.78 -12.49
C GLU A 447 24.94 7.73 -11.38
N ALA A 448 25.38 8.09 -10.18
CA ALA A 448 25.32 7.19 -9.03
C ALA A 448 23.87 6.83 -8.67
N LYS A 449 22.96 7.81 -8.64
CA LYS A 449 21.52 7.61 -8.44
C LYS A 449 20.96 6.64 -9.48
N LYS A 450 21.26 6.85 -10.76
CA LYS A 450 20.84 5.97 -11.86
C LYS A 450 21.30 4.53 -11.68
N ILE A 451 22.55 4.32 -11.28
CA ILE A 451 23.10 2.97 -11.03
C ILE A 451 22.42 2.32 -9.82
N VAL A 452 22.21 3.06 -8.72
CA VAL A 452 21.50 2.53 -7.53
C VAL A 452 20.08 2.12 -7.89
N ILE A 453 19.37 2.93 -8.68
CA ILE A 453 18.03 2.59 -9.17
C ILE A 453 18.05 1.28 -9.96
N ALA A 454 19.01 1.12 -10.89
CA ALA A 454 19.18 -0.11 -11.65
C ALA A 454 19.44 -1.32 -10.72
N GLN A 455 20.22 -1.15 -9.65
CA GLN A 455 20.46 -2.20 -8.67
C GLN A 455 19.18 -2.60 -7.91
N ILE A 456 18.38 -1.63 -7.49
CA ILE A 456 17.09 -1.87 -6.83
C ILE A 456 16.11 -2.58 -7.77
N GLN A 457 16.00 -2.12 -9.01
CA GLN A 457 15.18 -2.76 -10.04
C GLN A 457 15.66 -4.18 -10.32
N HIS A 458 16.97 -4.39 -10.44
CA HIS A 458 17.54 -5.70 -10.67
C HIS A 458 17.23 -6.68 -9.54
N ILE A 459 17.49 -6.31 -8.28
CA ILE A 459 17.21 -7.17 -7.11
C ILE A 459 15.71 -7.50 -7.05
N THR A 460 14.86 -6.49 -7.29
CA THR A 460 13.41 -6.69 -7.23
C THR A 460 12.91 -7.67 -8.29
N TYR A 461 13.33 -7.53 -9.54
CA TYR A 461 12.83 -8.38 -10.63
C TYR A 461 13.56 -9.71 -10.77
N ASN A 462 14.84 -9.79 -10.38
CA ASN A 462 15.65 -11.00 -10.52
C ASN A 462 15.63 -11.90 -9.28
N GLU A 463 15.54 -11.32 -8.08
CA GLU A 463 15.66 -12.09 -6.82
C GLU A 463 14.33 -12.14 -6.06
N TRP A 464 13.69 -10.99 -5.83
CA TRP A 464 12.53 -10.93 -4.96
C TRP A 464 11.23 -11.38 -5.63
N LEU A 465 10.88 -10.85 -6.80
CA LEU A 465 9.64 -11.21 -7.51
C LEU A 465 9.55 -12.70 -7.84
N PRO A 466 10.62 -13.41 -8.23
CA PRO A 466 10.55 -14.86 -8.45
C PRO A 466 10.22 -15.66 -7.19
N VAL A 467 10.62 -15.19 -6.01
CA VAL A 467 10.23 -15.79 -4.72
C VAL A 467 8.76 -15.52 -4.41
N VAL A 468 8.29 -14.30 -4.69
CA VAL A 468 6.92 -13.86 -4.39
C VAL A 468 5.88 -14.47 -5.34
N LEU A 469 6.17 -14.47 -6.65
CA LEU A 469 5.22 -14.80 -7.72
C LEU A 469 5.45 -16.18 -8.37
N SER A 470 6.56 -16.86 -8.07
CA SER A 470 7.16 -18.00 -8.78
C SER A 470 7.93 -17.66 -10.06
N ARG A 471 9.03 -18.39 -10.29
CA ARG A 471 9.83 -18.31 -11.52
C ARG A 471 9.01 -18.63 -12.78
N ARG A 472 8.10 -19.61 -12.69
CA ARG A 472 7.25 -20.01 -13.82
C ARG A 472 6.33 -18.87 -14.25
N TYR A 473 5.73 -18.18 -13.29
CA TYR A 473 4.89 -17.00 -13.55
C TYR A 473 5.71 -15.85 -14.15
N MET A 474 6.88 -15.56 -13.57
CA MET A 474 7.80 -14.52 -14.08
C MET A 474 8.18 -14.75 -15.55
N LYS A 475 8.43 -16.01 -15.94
CA LYS A 475 8.71 -16.36 -17.33
C LYS A 475 7.49 -16.16 -18.23
N LYS A 476 6.32 -16.67 -17.82
CA LYS A 476 5.05 -16.57 -18.58
C LYS A 476 4.68 -15.12 -18.90
N GLU A 477 4.83 -14.23 -17.92
CA GLU A 477 4.38 -12.84 -18.02
C GLU A 477 5.47 -11.89 -18.56
N GLY A 478 6.64 -12.43 -18.93
CA GLY A 478 7.75 -11.64 -19.47
C GLY A 478 8.38 -10.68 -18.45
N LEU A 479 8.32 -11.02 -17.15
CA LEU A 479 8.90 -10.23 -16.06
C LEU A 479 10.38 -10.55 -15.80
N HIS A 480 10.89 -11.66 -16.33
CA HIS A 480 12.33 -11.97 -16.26
C HIS A 480 13.17 -10.88 -16.93
N LEU A 481 14.32 -10.58 -16.33
CA LEU A 481 15.27 -9.65 -16.90
C LEU A 481 16.03 -10.32 -18.05
N GLN A 482 16.39 -9.53 -19.04
CA GLN A 482 17.22 -9.93 -20.17
C GLN A 482 18.52 -9.13 -20.11
N ASN A 483 19.59 -9.65 -20.72
CA ASN A 483 20.84 -8.92 -20.79
C ASN A 483 20.70 -7.73 -21.75
N GLY A 484 21.18 -6.54 -21.33
CA GLY A 484 21.15 -5.33 -22.14
C GLY A 484 19.94 -4.42 -21.86
N TYR A 485 19.73 -3.44 -22.73
CA TYR A 485 18.71 -2.41 -22.53
C TYR A 485 17.29 -2.96 -22.73
N SER A 486 16.36 -2.58 -21.85
CA SER A 486 14.96 -2.98 -21.96
C SER A 486 14.21 -2.13 -23.00
N TYR A 487 13.82 -2.74 -24.12
CA TYR A 487 12.94 -2.12 -25.13
C TYR A 487 11.44 -2.32 -24.84
N LEU A 488 11.09 -2.70 -23.61
CA LEU A 488 9.72 -3.04 -23.23
C LEU A 488 8.87 -1.83 -22.83
N TYR A 489 9.45 -0.63 -22.82
CA TYR A 489 8.72 0.59 -22.54
C TYR A 489 7.59 0.79 -23.54
N LYS A 490 6.44 1.20 -23.04
CA LYS A 490 5.21 1.41 -23.79
C LYS A 490 4.54 2.70 -23.33
N HIS A 491 4.37 3.64 -24.27
CA HIS A 491 3.76 4.95 -24.02
C HIS A 491 2.28 4.87 -23.58
N ASP A 492 1.56 3.81 -23.94
CA ASP A 492 0.16 3.61 -23.57
C ASP A 492 -0.02 2.99 -22.17
N VAL A 493 1.07 2.64 -21.47
CA VAL A 493 1.03 2.03 -20.14
C VAL A 493 1.18 3.07 -19.04
N ASN A 494 0.15 3.21 -18.20
CA ASN A 494 0.21 4.06 -17.01
C ASN A 494 0.91 3.33 -15.84
N PRO A 495 2.06 3.82 -15.35
CA PRO A 495 2.85 3.19 -14.29
C PRO A 495 2.28 3.41 -12.88
N SER A 496 1.28 4.28 -12.68
CA SER A 496 0.75 4.63 -11.37
C SER A 496 0.37 3.41 -10.54
N VAL A 497 0.88 3.34 -9.32
CA VAL A 497 0.56 2.28 -8.35
C VAL A 497 -0.95 2.15 -8.15
N SER A 498 -1.44 0.92 -8.18
CA SER A 498 -2.84 0.64 -7.89
C SER A 498 -3.16 0.71 -6.40
N ASN A 499 -4.34 1.21 -6.06
CA ASN A 499 -4.83 1.32 -4.69
C ASN A 499 -4.91 -0.07 -4.03
N SER A 500 -5.36 -1.09 -4.78
CA SER A 500 -5.39 -2.49 -4.34
C SER A 500 -4.00 -3.06 -4.04
N PHE A 501 -2.97 -2.66 -4.78
CA PHE A 501 -1.59 -3.05 -4.48
C PHE A 501 -1.11 -2.42 -3.17
N ALA A 502 -1.20 -1.08 -3.07
CA ALA A 502 -0.65 -0.30 -1.95
C ALA A 502 -1.35 -0.56 -0.61
N THR A 503 -2.66 -0.83 -0.65
CA THR A 503 -3.50 -0.92 0.55
C THR A 503 -3.84 -2.35 0.96
N ALA A 504 -3.76 -3.33 0.05
CA ALA A 504 -4.08 -4.71 0.37
C ALA A 504 -2.96 -5.69 -0.03
N ALA A 505 -2.65 -5.83 -1.32
CA ALA A 505 -1.84 -6.96 -1.78
C ALA A 505 -0.42 -6.94 -1.21
N ILE A 506 0.27 -5.79 -1.19
CA ILE A 506 1.65 -5.71 -0.67
C ILE A 506 1.73 -5.91 0.86
N ARG A 507 0.61 -5.80 1.59
CA ARG A 507 0.56 -5.93 3.05
C ARG A 507 0.84 -7.35 3.54
N PHE A 508 0.89 -8.35 2.64
CA PHE A 508 1.36 -9.70 2.99
C PHE A 508 2.73 -9.69 3.66
N VAL A 509 3.59 -8.69 3.38
CA VAL A 509 4.91 -8.55 4.00
C VAL A 509 4.83 -8.47 5.53
N ASN A 510 3.73 -7.94 6.08
CA ASN A 510 3.51 -7.84 7.52
C ASN A 510 3.35 -9.21 8.20
N SER A 511 2.83 -10.23 7.48
CA SER A 511 2.77 -11.62 7.98
C SER A 511 4.16 -12.27 8.07
N LEU A 512 5.10 -11.85 7.22
CA LEU A 512 6.45 -12.40 7.19
C LEU A 512 7.36 -11.83 8.30
N LEU A 513 6.92 -10.76 8.98
CA LEU A 513 7.72 -10.08 10.00
C LEU A 513 7.79 -10.90 11.29
N GLU A 514 9.02 -11.12 11.74
CA GLU A 514 9.32 -11.74 13.03
C GLU A 514 9.09 -10.74 14.19
N GLY A 515 8.63 -11.22 15.34
CA GLY A 515 8.43 -10.43 16.56
C GLY A 515 9.74 -10.04 17.27
N SER A 516 10.88 -10.58 16.85
CA SER A 516 12.22 -10.27 17.31
C SER A 516 13.21 -10.12 16.16
N ILE A 517 14.28 -9.36 16.41
CA ILE A 517 15.38 -9.14 15.47
C ILE A 517 16.64 -9.72 16.09
N GLY A 518 17.25 -10.68 15.40
CA GLY A 518 18.49 -11.30 15.84
C GLY A 518 19.74 -10.53 15.37
N LEU A 519 20.68 -10.33 16.28
CA LEU A 519 22.03 -9.86 16.04
C LEU A 519 22.95 -11.07 15.95
N TYR A 520 23.68 -11.19 14.84
CA TYR A 520 24.54 -12.35 14.58
C TYR A 520 26.02 -11.94 14.55
N GLY A 521 26.88 -12.79 15.11
CA GLY A 521 28.33 -12.64 15.00
C GLY A 521 28.86 -13.01 13.61
N GLU A 522 30.17 -12.81 13.37
CA GLU A 522 30.82 -13.15 12.10
C GLU A 522 30.62 -14.63 11.71
N SER A 523 30.72 -15.54 12.70
CA SER A 523 30.48 -16.97 12.50
C SER A 523 28.99 -17.35 12.38
N ARG A 524 28.08 -16.38 12.18
CA ARG A 524 26.62 -16.57 12.08
C ARG A 524 25.96 -17.23 13.31
N ASN A 525 26.61 -17.18 14.46
CA ASN A 525 26.01 -17.55 15.73
C ASN A 525 25.17 -16.38 16.29
N PRO A 526 23.98 -16.65 16.85
CA PRO A 526 23.16 -15.62 17.46
C PRO A 526 23.89 -15.04 18.69
N LYS A 527 24.01 -13.72 18.75
CA LYS A 527 24.59 -12.98 19.89
C LYS A 527 23.51 -12.44 20.83
N LEU A 528 22.47 -11.84 20.26
CA LEU A 528 21.41 -11.17 20.98
C LEU A 528 20.13 -11.19 20.14
N ASN A 529 18.98 -11.32 20.79
CA ASN A 529 17.68 -11.14 20.14
C ASN A 529 16.97 -9.95 20.79
N LEU A 530 16.50 -9.03 19.95
CA LEU A 530 15.78 -7.82 20.35
C LEU A 530 14.31 -7.98 20.04
N LEU A 531 13.42 -7.73 21.00
CA LEU A 531 11.98 -7.75 20.74
C LEU A 531 11.58 -6.53 19.90
N LEU A 532 10.99 -6.76 18.73
CA LEU A 532 10.64 -5.72 17.76
C LEU A 532 9.71 -4.65 18.38
N GLN A 533 8.79 -5.07 19.25
CA GLN A 533 7.86 -4.19 19.95
C GLN A 533 8.53 -3.06 20.75
N ASN A 534 9.79 -3.22 21.17
CA ASN A 534 10.52 -2.20 21.93
C ASN A 534 11.32 -1.25 21.03
N HIS A 535 11.25 -1.45 19.71
CA HIS A 535 12.12 -0.77 18.76
C HIS A 535 11.38 -0.05 17.62
N PHE A 536 10.04 -0.07 17.61
CA PHE A 536 9.28 0.76 16.69
C PHE A 536 9.53 2.24 16.98
N ASN A 537 9.82 3.04 15.96
CA ASN A 537 10.14 4.48 16.08
C ASN A 537 11.34 4.81 16.99
N HIS A 538 12.16 3.81 17.35
CA HIS A 538 13.37 3.92 18.16
C HIS A 538 14.62 3.54 17.33
N PRO A 539 15.11 4.43 16.45
CA PRO A 539 16.21 4.13 15.53
C PRO A 539 17.57 3.95 16.22
N GLN A 540 17.68 4.15 17.54
CA GLN A 540 18.96 4.23 18.25
C GLN A 540 19.75 2.92 18.26
N VAL A 541 19.10 1.78 18.05
CA VAL A 541 19.74 0.45 17.99
C VAL A 541 20.82 0.37 16.90
N MET A 542 20.77 1.23 15.88
CA MET A 542 21.79 1.25 14.84
C MET A 542 22.96 2.19 15.12
N GLN A 543 22.99 2.90 16.25
CA GLN A 543 24.03 3.90 16.56
C GLN A 543 25.36 3.27 17.02
N ASN A 544 25.48 1.93 17.00
CA ASN A 544 26.71 1.21 17.28
C ASN A 544 27.10 0.35 16.06
N ASP A 545 28.36 0.46 15.64
CA ASP A 545 28.94 -0.25 14.50
C ASP A 545 28.79 -1.77 14.58
N GLU A 546 29.11 -2.37 15.72
CA GLU A 546 29.00 -3.82 15.90
C GLU A 546 27.54 -4.29 15.77
N GLN A 547 26.59 -3.44 16.17
CA GLN A 547 25.17 -3.73 16.08
C GLN A 547 24.67 -3.65 14.64
N LEU A 548 25.06 -2.64 13.86
CA LEU A 548 24.68 -2.54 12.44
C LEU A 548 25.13 -3.78 11.65
N ASP A 549 26.40 -4.17 11.75
CA ASP A 549 26.92 -5.33 11.01
C ASP A 549 26.24 -6.63 11.48
N ALA A 550 25.98 -6.76 12.79
CA ALA A 550 25.28 -7.93 13.34
C ALA A 550 23.82 -8.03 12.89
N LEU A 551 23.14 -6.89 12.77
CA LEU A 551 21.76 -6.82 12.25
C LEU A 551 21.72 -7.10 10.74
N VAL A 552 22.67 -6.56 9.96
CA VAL A 552 22.80 -6.88 8.52
C VAL A 552 23.03 -8.37 8.31
N ARG A 553 23.87 -9.01 9.15
CA ARG A 553 24.01 -10.47 9.15
C ARG A 553 22.70 -11.16 9.49
N GLY A 554 21.94 -10.64 10.44
CA GLY A 554 20.59 -11.11 10.78
C GLY A 554 19.65 -11.15 9.57
N LEU A 555 19.65 -10.11 8.73
CA LEU A 555 18.79 -10.07 7.53
C LEU A 555 19.00 -11.27 6.59
N ALA A 556 20.25 -11.73 6.48
CA ALA A 556 20.64 -12.84 5.62
C ALA A 556 20.70 -14.21 6.35
N THR A 557 20.42 -14.27 7.65
CA THR A 557 20.57 -15.50 8.46
C THR A 557 19.27 -15.90 9.15
N GLN A 558 18.58 -14.93 9.77
CA GLN A 558 17.32 -15.16 10.45
C GLN A 558 16.23 -15.50 9.44
N SER A 559 15.41 -16.50 9.75
CA SER A 559 14.26 -16.87 8.92
C SER A 559 13.13 -15.86 9.06
N SER A 560 12.34 -15.66 8.01
CA SER A 560 11.07 -14.94 8.11
C SER A 560 9.99 -15.83 8.71
N GLN A 561 8.88 -15.24 9.13
CA GLN A 561 7.64 -16.01 9.37
C GLN A 561 7.09 -16.53 8.04
N LYS A 562 6.17 -17.51 8.11
CA LYS A 562 5.43 -17.98 6.93
C LYS A 562 4.44 -16.92 6.43
N MET A 563 4.14 -16.97 5.14
CA MET A 563 3.00 -16.22 4.59
C MET A 563 1.72 -16.98 4.93
N ASP A 564 0.91 -16.40 5.81
CA ASP A 564 -0.43 -16.86 6.15
C ASP A 564 -1.24 -15.71 6.81
N LEU A 565 -2.36 -16.04 7.45
CA LEU A 565 -3.18 -15.08 8.21
C LEU A 565 -2.57 -14.72 9.57
N ASP A 566 -1.50 -15.40 9.97
CA ASP A 566 -0.87 -15.18 11.24
C ASP A 566 0.12 -14.01 11.20
N HIS A 567 0.32 -13.40 12.36
CA HIS A 567 1.17 -12.23 12.52
C HIS A 567 1.76 -12.26 13.92
N SER A 568 3.00 -11.81 14.06
CA SER A 568 3.65 -11.73 15.37
C SER A 568 2.87 -10.81 16.33
N GLU A 569 2.97 -11.08 17.64
CA GLU A 569 2.33 -10.24 18.65
C GLU A 569 2.83 -8.80 18.61
N SER A 570 4.09 -8.59 18.22
CA SER A 570 4.67 -7.26 18.03
C SER A 570 3.89 -6.43 16.99
N VAL A 571 3.31 -7.07 15.96
CA VAL A 571 2.52 -6.40 14.92
C VAL A 571 1.04 -6.29 15.28
N THR A 572 0.45 -7.26 15.99
CA THR A 572 -1.00 -7.32 16.26
C THR A 572 -1.44 -6.78 17.62
N ARG A 573 -0.50 -6.55 18.54
CA ARG A 573 -0.80 -6.09 19.91
C ARG A 573 0.08 -4.92 20.35
N TYR A 574 1.31 -4.84 19.85
CA TYR A 574 2.32 -3.89 20.31
C TYR A 574 2.87 -2.98 19.21
N LEU A 575 2.17 -2.87 18.07
CA LEU A 575 2.63 -1.99 16.99
C LEU A 575 2.69 -0.54 17.51
N PHE A 576 3.85 0.10 17.36
CA PHE A 576 4.11 1.43 17.90
C PHE A 576 3.96 1.56 19.43
N SER A 577 4.12 0.47 20.18
CA SER A 577 4.13 0.52 21.64
C SER A 577 5.37 1.23 22.17
N GLU A 578 5.20 2.01 23.23
CA GLU A 578 6.25 2.87 23.80
C GLU A 578 6.73 2.41 25.18
N SER A 579 5.80 1.98 26.02
CA SER A 579 6.10 1.44 27.37
C SER A 579 5.98 -0.07 27.44
N GLY A 580 5.83 -0.75 26.28
CA GLY A 580 5.53 -2.18 26.19
C GLY A 580 4.17 -2.57 26.79
N SER A 581 3.34 -1.60 27.17
CA SER A 581 2.03 -1.85 27.82
C SER A 581 0.98 -2.31 26.81
N TYR A 582 0.79 -1.52 25.74
CA TYR A 582 -0.05 -1.85 24.59
C TYR A 582 0.41 -1.06 23.36
N GLY A 583 0.05 -1.55 22.19
CA GLY A 583 0.21 -0.86 20.91
C GLY A 583 -1.06 -0.96 20.07
N MET A 584 -0.91 -0.77 18.76
CA MET A 584 -1.97 -1.00 17.78
C MET A 584 -1.93 -2.42 17.21
N ASP A 585 -2.95 -2.75 16.45
CA ASP A 585 -3.04 -3.97 15.66
C ASP A 585 -2.90 -3.64 14.17
N GLY A 586 -1.73 -3.94 13.59
CA GLY A 586 -1.43 -3.68 12.19
C GLY A 586 -2.40 -4.35 11.21
N PHE A 587 -2.84 -5.57 11.49
CA PHE A 587 -3.79 -6.28 10.63
C PHE A 587 -5.17 -5.61 10.67
N SER A 588 -5.62 -5.20 11.86
CA SER A 588 -6.85 -4.41 12.01
C SER A 588 -6.78 -3.07 11.25
N LEU A 589 -5.64 -2.37 11.33
CA LEU A 589 -5.41 -1.12 10.62
C LEU A 589 -5.44 -1.29 9.10
N ASP A 590 -4.85 -2.36 8.57
CA ASP A 590 -4.82 -2.62 7.13
C ASP A 590 -6.21 -2.99 6.57
N ILE A 591 -7.01 -3.77 7.31
CA ILE A 591 -8.42 -4.03 6.97
C ILE A 591 -9.21 -2.72 6.95
N GLN A 592 -9.08 -1.90 8.00
CA GLN A 592 -9.79 -0.63 8.11
C GLN A 592 -9.40 0.34 6.98
N ARG A 593 -8.12 0.34 6.58
CA ARG A 593 -7.61 1.12 5.45
C ARG A 593 -8.20 0.67 4.12
N GLY A 594 -8.36 -0.63 3.90
CA GLY A 594 -9.06 -1.14 2.73
C GLY A 594 -10.50 -0.61 2.62
N ARG A 595 -11.21 -0.51 3.75
CA ARG A 595 -12.58 0.05 3.81
C ARG A 595 -12.61 1.56 3.61
N ASP A 596 -11.70 2.30 4.24
CA ASP A 596 -11.52 3.75 4.03
C ASP A 596 -11.27 4.09 2.55
N HIS A 597 -10.46 3.27 1.89
CA HIS A 597 -10.12 3.44 0.47
C HIS A 597 -11.23 2.97 -0.48
N GLY A 598 -12.36 2.46 0.02
CA GLY A 598 -13.43 1.94 -0.82
C GLY A 598 -12.95 0.83 -1.75
N LEU A 599 -12.06 -0.06 -1.28
CA LEU A 599 -11.66 -1.23 -2.07
C LEU A 599 -12.88 -2.15 -2.26
N ALA A 600 -13.05 -2.65 -3.48
CA ALA A 600 -14.04 -3.70 -3.75
C ALA A 600 -13.74 -4.98 -2.96
N SER A 601 -14.75 -5.83 -2.81
CA SER A 601 -14.63 -7.09 -2.07
C SER A 601 -13.61 -8.04 -2.68
N TYR A 602 -13.08 -8.96 -1.87
CA TYR A 602 -12.22 -10.04 -2.33
C TYR A 602 -12.83 -10.80 -3.53
N ASN A 603 -14.13 -11.10 -3.47
CA ASN A 603 -14.84 -11.82 -4.53
C ASN A 603 -14.92 -11.03 -5.86
N SER A 604 -14.86 -9.70 -5.80
CA SER A 604 -14.76 -8.85 -7.00
C SER A 604 -13.37 -8.94 -7.63
N TYR A 605 -12.33 -8.96 -6.80
CA TYR A 605 -10.96 -9.17 -7.27
C TYR A 605 -10.69 -10.61 -7.74
N ARG A 606 -11.36 -11.63 -7.17
CA ARG A 606 -11.36 -12.99 -7.74
C ARG A 606 -11.81 -12.98 -9.20
N ALA A 607 -12.98 -12.38 -9.46
CA ALA A 607 -13.53 -12.28 -10.80
C ALA A 607 -12.60 -11.49 -11.74
N TYR A 608 -12.09 -10.33 -11.30
CA TYR A 608 -11.09 -9.55 -12.04
C TYR A 608 -9.85 -10.38 -12.40
N CYS A 609 -9.37 -11.19 -11.46
CA CYS A 609 -8.25 -12.10 -11.67
C CYS A 609 -8.64 -13.41 -12.37
N GLY A 610 -9.78 -13.49 -13.05
CA GLY A 610 -10.17 -14.64 -13.87
C GLY A 610 -10.56 -15.90 -13.09
N LEU A 611 -10.79 -15.79 -11.78
CA LEU A 611 -11.35 -16.86 -10.97
C LEU A 611 -12.89 -16.80 -10.98
N PRO A 612 -13.58 -17.94 -10.82
CA PRO A 612 -15.02 -17.94 -10.61
C PRO A 612 -15.41 -17.11 -9.40
N ARG A 613 -16.40 -16.24 -9.59
CA ARG A 613 -17.04 -15.51 -8.50
C ARG A 613 -17.80 -16.50 -7.61
N ALA A 614 -17.49 -16.52 -6.33
CA ALA A 614 -18.15 -17.39 -5.37
C ALA A 614 -19.55 -16.87 -5.03
N LYS A 615 -20.56 -17.75 -5.05
CA LYS A 615 -21.93 -17.43 -4.63
C LYS A 615 -22.12 -17.75 -3.15
N TYR A 616 -21.48 -18.81 -2.68
CA TYR A 616 -21.50 -19.28 -1.30
C TYR A 616 -20.08 -19.48 -0.77
N PHE A 617 -19.92 -19.46 0.56
CA PHE A 617 -18.61 -19.58 1.19
C PHE A 617 -17.88 -20.89 0.82
N ASN A 618 -18.61 -21.97 0.55
CA ASN A 618 -18.01 -23.25 0.15
C ASN A 618 -17.36 -23.19 -1.24
N ASP A 619 -17.78 -22.27 -2.10
CA ASP A 619 -17.22 -22.09 -3.44
C ASP A 619 -15.77 -21.57 -3.37
N LEU A 620 -15.33 -21.09 -2.21
CA LEU A 620 -13.95 -20.63 -1.96
C LEU A 620 -12.97 -21.78 -1.67
N SER A 621 -13.44 -23.03 -1.60
CA SER A 621 -12.61 -24.19 -1.25
C SER A 621 -11.57 -24.55 -2.31
N ASP A 622 -11.70 -23.98 -3.50
CA ASP A 622 -10.72 -24.08 -4.58
C ASP A 622 -9.40 -23.39 -4.25
N THR A 623 -9.42 -22.29 -3.49
CA THR A 623 -8.21 -21.53 -3.12
C THR A 623 -8.01 -21.36 -1.61
N ILE A 624 -9.05 -21.44 -0.79
CA ILE A 624 -8.98 -21.18 0.66
C ILE A 624 -9.16 -22.49 1.45
N PRO A 625 -8.37 -22.76 2.51
CA PRO A 625 -8.56 -23.93 3.36
C PRO A 625 -9.96 -23.98 4.01
N THR A 626 -10.56 -25.17 4.09
CA THR A 626 -11.91 -25.36 4.65
C THR A 626 -12.04 -24.90 6.10
N SER A 627 -10.97 -25.02 6.90
CA SER A 627 -10.89 -24.51 8.27
C SER A 627 -11.01 -22.98 8.32
N VAL A 628 -10.37 -22.27 7.40
CA VAL A 628 -10.43 -20.81 7.31
C VAL A 628 -11.81 -20.37 6.80
N ILE A 629 -12.37 -21.09 5.82
CA ILE A 629 -13.75 -20.85 5.32
C ILE A 629 -14.77 -20.94 6.47
N ALA A 630 -14.61 -21.90 7.38
CA ALA A 630 -15.49 -22.04 8.54
C ALA A 630 -15.45 -20.78 9.43
N THR A 631 -14.27 -20.22 9.69
CA THR A 631 -14.13 -18.96 10.43
C THR A 631 -14.67 -17.76 9.64
N LEU A 632 -14.45 -17.70 8.33
CA LEU A 632 -14.99 -16.60 7.50
C LEU A 632 -16.53 -16.57 7.52
N LYS A 633 -17.19 -17.74 7.56
CA LYS A 633 -18.66 -17.83 7.70
C LYS A 633 -19.17 -17.26 9.02
N THR A 634 -18.39 -17.31 10.10
CA THR A 634 -18.77 -16.71 11.38
C THR A 634 -18.51 -15.21 11.41
N LEU A 635 -17.59 -14.72 10.58
CA LEU A 635 -17.17 -13.33 10.53
C LEU A 635 -17.93 -12.48 9.50
N TYR A 636 -18.38 -13.05 8.38
CA TYR A 636 -19.00 -12.29 7.30
C TYR A 636 -20.41 -12.83 7.01
N LYS A 637 -21.36 -11.92 6.76
CA LYS A 637 -22.76 -12.30 6.43
C LYS A 637 -22.85 -12.92 5.04
N LYS A 638 -22.12 -12.37 4.07
CA LYS A 638 -22.05 -12.84 2.67
C LYS A 638 -20.61 -12.95 2.20
N VAL A 639 -20.37 -13.77 1.18
CA VAL A 639 -19.06 -13.89 0.54
C VAL A 639 -18.58 -12.57 -0.04
N ASP A 640 -19.50 -11.75 -0.53
CA ASP A 640 -19.23 -10.41 -1.06
C ASP A 640 -18.85 -9.39 0.02
N ASP A 641 -18.97 -9.73 1.30
CA ASP A 641 -18.56 -8.85 2.40
C ASP A 641 -17.07 -8.97 2.73
N ILE A 642 -16.41 -10.07 2.29
CA ILE A 642 -15.00 -10.34 2.60
C ILE A 642 -14.11 -9.21 2.07
N ASP A 643 -13.35 -8.60 2.97
CA ASP A 643 -12.36 -7.56 2.66
C ASP A 643 -11.25 -8.15 1.77
N LEU A 644 -10.76 -7.39 0.77
CA LEU A 644 -9.72 -7.86 -0.15
C LEU A 644 -8.49 -8.40 0.59
N LEU A 645 -8.03 -7.68 1.61
CA LEU A 645 -6.87 -8.09 2.41
C LEU A 645 -7.07 -9.48 3.02
N VAL A 646 -8.19 -9.66 3.71
CA VAL A 646 -8.52 -10.91 4.42
C VAL A 646 -8.64 -12.08 3.46
N GLY A 647 -9.38 -11.90 2.37
CA GLY A 647 -9.57 -12.95 1.38
C GLY A 647 -8.28 -13.33 0.66
N GLY A 648 -7.44 -12.36 0.28
CA GLY A 648 -6.17 -12.63 -0.38
C GLY A 648 -5.11 -13.26 0.53
N MET A 649 -5.07 -12.92 1.82
CA MET A 649 -4.20 -13.58 2.81
C MET A 649 -4.69 -15.00 3.18
N ALA A 650 -5.98 -15.27 3.03
CA ALA A 650 -6.57 -16.57 3.32
C ALA A 650 -6.33 -17.63 2.21
N GLU A 651 -5.86 -17.21 1.04
CA GLU A 651 -5.57 -18.13 -0.07
C GLU A 651 -4.35 -19.01 0.23
N LYS A 652 -4.42 -20.28 -0.19
CA LYS A 652 -3.25 -21.15 -0.22
C LYS A 652 -2.20 -20.59 -1.18
N PRO A 653 -0.92 -20.54 -0.79
CA PRO A 653 0.16 -20.23 -1.72
C PRO A 653 0.14 -21.17 -2.91
N ILE A 654 0.41 -20.62 -4.10
CA ILE A 654 0.59 -21.44 -5.30
C ILE A 654 1.97 -22.10 -5.23
N GLU A 655 2.12 -23.26 -5.86
CA GLU A 655 3.41 -23.95 -5.97
C GLU A 655 4.52 -23.00 -6.44
N ASP A 656 5.67 -23.06 -5.75
CA ASP A 656 6.84 -22.19 -5.94
C ASP A 656 6.60 -20.68 -5.77
N ALA A 657 5.49 -20.25 -5.16
CA ALA A 657 5.20 -18.85 -4.84
C ALA A 657 4.89 -18.67 -3.34
N LEU A 658 5.02 -17.44 -2.85
CA LEU A 658 4.56 -17.07 -1.51
C LEU A 658 3.06 -16.77 -1.47
N LEU A 659 2.46 -16.45 -2.61
CA LEU A 659 1.13 -15.85 -2.67
C LEU A 659 0.09 -16.76 -3.32
N GLY A 660 -1.15 -16.58 -2.87
CA GLY A 660 -2.32 -17.11 -3.54
C GLY A 660 -2.65 -16.40 -4.86
N PRO A 661 -3.61 -16.95 -5.63
CA PRO A 661 -3.94 -16.47 -6.97
C PRO A 661 -4.26 -14.98 -7.10
N VAL A 662 -5.05 -14.41 -6.18
CA VAL A 662 -5.53 -13.01 -6.30
C VAL A 662 -4.40 -12.03 -5.98
N PHE A 663 -3.65 -12.24 -4.90
CA PHE A 663 -2.51 -11.37 -4.60
C PHE A 663 -1.38 -11.51 -5.62
N ARG A 664 -1.12 -12.72 -6.14
CA ARG A 664 -0.18 -12.91 -7.26
C ARG A 664 -0.62 -12.13 -8.50
N CYS A 665 -1.91 -12.15 -8.83
CA CYS A 665 -2.49 -11.38 -9.93
C CYS A 665 -2.29 -9.88 -9.74
N ILE A 666 -2.67 -9.31 -8.59
CA ILE A 666 -2.55 -7.86 -8.32
C ILE A 666 -1.09 -7.39 -8.31
N ILE A 667 -0.19 -8.15 -7.67
CA ILE A 667 1.23 -7.80 -7.61
C ILE A 667 1.88 -7.97 -8.99
N GLY A 668 1.59 -9.07 -9.70
CA GLY A 668 2.07 -9.29 -11.06
C GLY A 668 1.62 -8.17 -12.02
N GLU A 669 0.35 -7.78 -11.97
CA GLU A 669 -0.22 -6.68 -12.73
C GLU A 669 0.54 -5.37 -12.47
N GLN A 670 0.78 -5.05 -11.19
CA GLN A 670 1.50 -3.84 -10.80
C GLN A 670 2.93 -3.82 -11.36
N PHE A 671 3.71 -4.88 -11.18
CA PHE A 671 5.11 -4.91 -11.64
C PHE A 671 5.24 -4.98 -13.17
N ILE A 672 4.26 -5.53 -13.89
CA ILE A 672 4.23 -5.42 -15.36
C ILE A 672 4.11 -3.95 -15.77
N ARG A 673 3.20 -3.19 -15.16
CA ARG A 673 3.03 -1.77 -15.46
C ARG A 673 4.20 -0.92 -14.99
N THR A 674 4.77 -1.22 -13.82
CA THR A 674 5.96 -0.52 -13.33
C THR A 674 7.14 -0.69 -14.28
N ARG A 675 7.35 -1.88 -14.87
CA ARG A 675 8.41 -2.09 -15.88
C ARG A 675 8.09 -1.45 -17.23
N LYS A 676 6.88 -1.69 -17.76
CA LYS A 676 6.51 -1.26 -19.13
C LYS A 676 6.16 0.23 -19.22
N GLY A 677 5.68 0.84 -18.14
CA GLY A 677 5.32 2.25 -18.09
C GLY A 677 6.44 3.18 -17.64
N ASP A 678 7.66 2.65 -17.45
CA ASP A 678 8.81 3.41 -16.97
C ASP A 678 9.87 3.59 -18.07
N LYS A 679 9.99 4.81 -18.61
CA LYS A 679 11.01 5.18 -19.61
C LYS A 679 12.44 4.98 -19.10
N PHE A 680 12.65 5.04 -17.79
CA PHE A 680 13.97 4.93 -17.17
C PHE A 680 14.19 3.56 -16.51
N PHE A 681 13.44 2.53 -16.89
CA PHE A 681 13.72 1.16 -16.45
C PHE A 681 15.05 0.67 -17.05
N LEU A 682 15.94 0.12 -16.22
CA LEU A 682 17.32 -0.21 -16.60
C LEU A 682 17.62 -1.71 -16.62
#